data_AF-A0A0N5D660-F1
#
_entry.id   AF-A0A0N5D660-F1
#
_cell.length_a   1.000
_cell.length_b   1.000
_cell.length_c   1.000
_cell.angle_alpha   90.00
_cell.angle_beta   90.00
_cell.angle_gamma   90.00
#
_symmetry.space_group_name_H-M   'P 1'
#
loop_
_entity.id
_entity.type
_entity.pdbx_description
1 polymer ?
#
loop_
_entity_poly.entity_id
_entity_poly.type
_entity_poly.pdbx_seq_one_letter_code
_entity_poly.pdbx_strand_id
1 'polypeptide(L)'
;MSVVPKKASYFQDPAFWQVFYSSTQTPFEWYGGFDSAGFILKKYIKPTDKILQIGCGNSELASQLYDHGYRMVDSIDTDKGVIEQQIASNKSTRPELKFSCCSATSIDAPDEDYNVVVDKGTLDALMPSANSHAAEIVCKMFSEICRVLTVGGRYIVFSLAQKEVLEPFTLYFVHKQFFMIRVERNVHPDWQFPLPLFVFVATKLRFSLSSPYMELLMASDQKAVKYTNTSELFAAVHTEQEFSRFRHLCSNKLCDEVSIVLYGHDEKPRYKVAVADDLTAKTINSFAVFIVPLGRDGDWFFATEKGRLALRKQCAKDRLAIVTLFRNQMYKDMNQVKEELGPYVVQLTPTNLRNSVVEFLSLGKLDVKHTRATGVSAISGSWVVEDVQVKDKTFRRLIFLSSSSLVQSEARLLKNKRGHEILDLHELSSGYQEAMLAALPFALQPGAKLSQMTQLRLLVLGLGGGVLPSFLRFKFPSMSVVVVELDKEMEEIAKKWFYFKSSTRLTVVIQDALTYIKNLGESHDEKFLFDVIFIDVAGNERGNELSCPLPSFVTEEALKAVCNGLRETGVLALNLVSRNQEVIGEVKNRLLSTFSRYYNHVNGEDVNEVLICPKIPKSLADAKKALGNYENAKGSLRNLYTNILSLGFRKKKMR
;
A
#
# COMPACT_ATOMS: atom_id res chain seq x y z
N MET A 1 31.29 14.31 23.59
CA MET A 1 29.85 14.25 23.87
C MET A 1 29.11 14.91 22.72
N SER A 2 27.97 14.38 22.28
CA SER A 2 27.12 15.07 21.29
C SER A 2 26.85 16.49 21.75
N VAL A 3 27.35 17.48 21.03
CA VAL A 3 27.16 18.92 21.34
C VAL A 3 25.72 19.36 21.05
N VAL A 4 24.96 18.54 20.32
CA VAL A 4 23.55 18.79 19.98
C VAL A 4 22.63 18.36 21.13
N PRO A 5 21.60 19.16 21.47
CA PRO A 5 20.62 18.85 22.53
C PRO A 5 19.96 17.48 22.38
N LYS A 6 19.72 16.82 23.53
CA LYS A 6 18.94 15.57 23.59
C LYS A 6 17.42 15.78 23.57
N LYS A 7 16.94 17.02 23.78
CA LYS A 7 15.51 17.38 23.79
C LYS A 7 15.30 18.68 23.01
N ALA A 8 14.22 18.72 22.23
CA ALA A 8 13.89 19.87 21.39
C ALA A 8 13.63 21.15 22.20
N SER A 9 13.07 21.02 23.41
CA SER A 9 12.80 22.16 24.32
C SER A 9 14.05 22.93 24.74
N TYR A 10 15.25 22.34 24.68
CA TYR A 10 16.48 23.03 25.07
C TYR A 10 16.93 24.09 24.06
N PHE A 11 16.47 24.02 22.80
CA PHE A 11 16.77 25.05 21.81
C PHE A 11 16.13 26.41 22.15
N GLN A 12 15.08 26.42 22.97
CA GLN A 12 14.40 27.64 23.45
C GLN A 12 15.02 28.22 24.74
N ASP A 13 15.96 27.53 25.37
CA ASP A 13 16.55 27.94 26.66
C ASP A 13 17.81 28.80 26.43
N PRO A 14 17.81 30.10 26.80
CA PRO A 14 19.01 30.94 26.68
C PRO A 14 20.22 30.40 27.46
N ALA A 15 20.01 29.71 28.58
CA ALA A 15 21.10 29.14 29.37
C ALA A 15 21.80 27.98 28.64
N PHE A 16 21.06 27.23 27.82
CA PHE A 16 21.65 26.21 26.96
C PHE A 16 22.65 26.82 25.98
N TRP A 17 22.28 27.93 25.32
CA TRP A 17 23.13 28.59 24.33
C TRP A 17 24.40 29.20 24.96
N GLN A 18 24.29 29.79 26.16
CA GLN A 18 25.46 30.26 26.92
C GLN A 18 26.47 29.14 27.19
N VAL A 19 25.98 27.97 27.61
CA VAL A 19 26.83 26.78 27.85
C VAL A 19 27.37 26.20 26.55
N PHE A 20 26.55 26.16 25.49
CA PHE A 20 26.95 25.68 24.18
C PHE A 20 28.11 26.53 23.64
N TYR A 21 27.94 27.85 23.53
CA TYR A 21 28.97 28.74 22.98
C TYR A 21 30.24 28.79 23.82
N SER A 22 30.14 28.76 25.15
CA SER A 22 31.33 28.69 26.01
C SER A 22 32.11 27.37 25.89
N SER A 23 31.48 26.29 25.44
CA SER A 23 32.11 24.97 25.28
C SER A 23 32.56 24.66 23.85
N THR A 24 32.01 25.31 22.83
CA THR A 24 32.46 25.21 21.43
C THR A 24 33.48 26.29 21.06
N GLN A 25 34.77 25.92 21.11
CA GLN A 25 35.85 26.81 20.67
C GLN A 25 36.00 26.94 19.14
N THR A 26 35.41 26.00 18.38
CA THR A 26 35.39 26.05 16.91
C THR A 26 34.04 26.56 16.40
N PRO A 27 34.00 27.32 15.29
CA PRO A 27 32.75 27.78 14.69
C PRO A 27 31.82 26.61 14.38
N PHE A 28 30.53 26.74 14.73
CA PHE A 28 29.54 25.72 14.49
C PHE A 28 28.51 26.19 13.45
N GLU A 29 28.39 25.43 12.36
CA GLU A 29 27.52 25.78 11.23
C GLU A 29 26.24 24.96 11.22
N TRP A 30 25.16 25.52 11.77
CA TRP A 30 23.81 24.99 11.56
C TRP A 30 23.45 25.05 10.09
N TYR A 31 23.02 23.91 9.53
CA TYR A 31 22.66 23.77 8.11
C TYR A 31 23.79 24.07 7.10
N GLY A 32 25.05 23.93 7.53
CA GLY A 32 26.23 24.05 6.68
C GLY A 32 26.74 25.50 6.51
N GLY A 33 27.99 25.62 6.09
CA GLY A 33 28.67 26.92 5.88
C GLY A 33 28.34 27.56 4.52
N PHE A 34 28.94 28.71 4.22
CA PHE A 34 28.69 29.47 3.00
C PHE A 34 28.96 28.68 1.71
N ASP A 35 29.83 27.67 1.69
CA ASP A 35 30.01 26.86 0.47
C ASP A 35 28.74 26.07 0.13
N SER A 36 28.05 25.54 1.13
CA SER A 36 26.80 24.77 0.97
C SER A 36 25.54 25.64 0.83
N ALA A 37 25.52 26.83 1.44
CA ALA A 37 24.37 27.74 1.45
C ALA A 37 24.50 28.91 0.45
N GLY A 38 25.74 29.27 0.10
CA GLY A 38 26.11 30.46 -0.65
C GLY A 38 25.68 30.42 -2.10
N PHE A 39 25.60 29.25 -2.73
CA PHE A 39 25.04 29.13 -4.08
C PHE A 39 23.58 29.61 -4.15
N ILE A 40 22.77 29.27 -3.15
CA ILE A 40 21.37 29.71 -3.09
C ILE A 40 21.30 31.17 -2.66
N LEU A 41 22.08 31.58 -1.65
CA LEU A 41 22.14 32.99 -1.22
C LEU A 41 22.44 33.91 -2.39
N LYS A 42 23.45 33.61 -3.22
CA LYS A 42 23.84 34.39 -4.41
C LYS A 42 22.70 34.61 -5.42
N LYS A 43 21.63 33.81 -5.39
CA LYS A 43 20.42 34.04 -6.21
C LYS A 43 19.52 35.15 -5.67
N TYR A 44 19.60 35.41 -4.36
CA TYR A 44 18.67 36.27 -3.61
C TYR A 44 19.33 37.53 -3.03
N ILE A 45 20.66 37.58 -2.96
CA ILE A 45 21.42 38.71 -2.42
C ILE A 45 22.33 39.35 -3.48
N LYS A 46 22.61 40.63 -3.35
CA LYS A 46 23.53 41.42 -4.18
C LYS A 46 24.64 42.04 -3.32
N PRO A 47 25.84 42.30 -3.88
CA PRO A 47 26.93 42.94 -3.13
C PRO A 47 26.57 44.31 -2.51
N THR A 48 25.60 45.00 -3.10
CA THR A 48 25.09 46.31 -2.64
C THR A 48 23.96 46.20 -1.62
N ASP A 49 23.48 44.99 -1.29
CA ASP A 49 22.40 44.82 -0.33
C ASP A 49 22.93 45.05 1.09
N LYS A 50 22.15 45.76 1.91
CA LYS A 50 22.34 45.78 3.37
C LYS A 50 21.67 44.54 3.96
N ILE A 51 22.46 43.70 4.62
CA ILE A 51 22.07 42.37 5.09
C ILE A 51 22.02 42.36 6.62
N LEU A 52 20.92 41.87 7.18
CA LEU A 52 20.79 41.55 8.60
C LEU A 52 20.80 40.03 8.79
N GLN A 53 21.80 39.50 9.50
CA GLN A 53 21.79 38.10 9.97
C GLN A 53 21.20 38.06 11.38
N ILE A 54 20.07 37.37 11.55
CA ILE A 54 19.48 37.14 12.88
C ILE A 54 19.97 35.83 13.49
N GLY A 55 20.10 35.80 14.81
CA GLY A 55 20.60 34.66 15.58
C GLY A 55 21.95 34.15 15.04
N CYS A 56 22.93 35.03 14.94
CA CYS A 56 24.18 34.72 14.25
C CYS A 56 25.03 33.65 14.93
N GLY A 57 24.88 33.46 16.25
CA GLY A 57 25.70 32.55 17.04
C GLY A 57 27.19 32.73 16.77
N ASN A 58 27.92 31.62 16.80
CA ASN A 58 29.34 31.55 16.44
C ASN A 58 29.56 31.18 14.95
N SER A 59 28.57 31.39 14.08
CA SER A 59 28.67 31.07 12.65
C SER A 59 29.65 32.01 11.93
N GLU A 60 30.36 31.49 10.94
CA GLU A 60 31.23 32.23 10.04
C GLU A 60 30.48 32.86 8.86
N LEU A 61 29.15 32.71 8.76
CA LEU A 61 28.37 33.19 7.61
C LEU A 61 28.60 34.68 7.32
N ALA A 62 28.59 35.54 8.34
CA ALA A 62 28.87 36.97 8.18
C ALA A 62 30.27 37.24 7.61
N SER A 63 31.27 36.56 8.17
CA SER A 63 32.67 36.65 7.73
C SER A 63 32.86 36.16 6.30
N GLN A 64 32.21 35.06 5.94
CA GLN A 64 32.28 34.47 4.61
C GLN A 64 31.53 35.34 3.59
N LEU A 65 30.39 35.93 3.94
CA LEU A 65 29.71 36.94 3.12
C LEU A 65 30.63 38.14 2.87
N TYR A 66 31.27 38.65 3.93
CA TYR A 66 32.22 39.75 3.82
C TYR A 66 33.34 39.45 2.82
N ASP A 67 33.97 38.28 2.97
CA ASP A 67 35.09 37.86 2.12
C ASP A 67 34.68 37.65 0.65
N HIS A 68 33.39 37.43 0.39
CA HIS A 68 32.79 37.33 -0.95
C HIS A 68 32.23 38.66 -1.50
N GLY A 69 32.52 39.78 -0.84
CA GLY A 69 32.22 41.13 -1.35
C GLY A 69 30.93 41.76 -0.81
N TYR A 70 30.21 41.11 0.11
CA TYR A 70 29.05 41.68 0.78
C TYR A 70 29.52 42.49 2.00
N ARG A 71 29.75 43.80 1.83
CA ARG A 71 30.40 44.64 2.84
C ARG A 71 29.47 45.18 3.93
N MET A 72 28.16 45.18 3.69
CA MET A 72 27.15 45.74 4.61
C MET A 72 26.37 44.61 5.30
N VAL A 73 27.01 43.96 6.28
CA VAL A 73 26.42 42.85 7.04
C VAL A 73 26.38 43.20 8.52
N ASP A 74 25.16 43.32 9.04
CA ASP A 74 24.86 43.48 10.45
C ASP A 74 24.37 42.13 11.00
N SER A 75 24.86 41.72 12.16
CA SER A 75 24.57 40.41 12.76
C SER A 75 24.12 40.58 14.21
N ILE A 76 23.01 39.93 14.59
CA ILE A 76 22.44 40.01 15.93
C ILE A 76 22.28 38.65 16.59
N ASP A 77 22.44 38.60 17.91
CA ASP A 77 22.16 37.44 18.76
C ASP A 77 21.74 37.90 20.16
N THR A 78 21.02 37.06 20.91
CA THR A 78 20.63 37.38 22.30
C THR A 78 21.73 37.03 23.31
N ASP A 79 22.72 36.22 22.91
CA ASP A 79 23.87 35.88 23.74
C ASP A 79 24.98 36.92 23.64
N LYS A 80 25.24 37.64 24.75
CA LYS A 80 26.29 38.67 24.79
C LYS A 80 27.69 38.09 24.58
N GLY A 81 27.96 36.89 25.09
CA GLY A 81 29.29 36.27 25.03
C GLY A 81 29.68 35.91 23.60
N VAL A 82 28.74 35.35 22.82
CA VAL A 82 29.00 35.02 21.41
C VAL A 82 29.19 36.27 20.56
N ILE A 83 28.48 37.36 20.86
CA ILE A 83 28.67 38.66 20.20
C ILE A 83 30.06 39.22 20.48
N GLU A 84 30.51 39.22 21.74
CA GLU A 84 31.86 39.66 22.09
C GLU A 84 32.94 38.82 21.37
N GLN A 85 32.73 37.50 21.27
CA GLN A 85 33.60 36.59 20.52
C GLN A 85 33.65 36.92 19.02
N GLN A 86 32.49 37.18 18.39
CA GLN A 86 32.40 37.52 16.98
C GLN A 86 33.07 38.86 16.67
N ILE A 87 32.90 39.88 17.53
CA ILE A 87 33.59 41.16 17.42
C ILE A 87 35.10 40.95 17.50
N ALA A 88 35.58 40.24 18.52
CA ALA A 88 37.00 40.00 18.72
C ALA A 88 37.65 39.28 17.52
N SER A 89 36.94 38.32 16.93
CA SER A 89 37.43 37.50 15.81
C SER A 89 37.47 38.25 14.48
N ASN A 90 36.66 39.30 14.31
CA ASN A 90 36.50 40.00 13.03
C ASN A 90 37.02 41.44 13.00
N LYS A 91 37.21 42.09 14.15
CA LYS A 91 37.53 43.53 14.25
C LYS A 91 38.78 43.95 13.47
N SER A 92 39.81 43.10 13.38
CA SER A 92 41.08 43.42 12.72
C SER A 92 41.05 43.19 11.21
N THR A 93 40.28 42.21 10.73
CA THR A 93 40.29 41.76 9.33
C THR A 93 39.05 42.18 8.54
N ARG A 94 37.93 42.44 9.23
CA ARG A 94 36.61 42.72 8.64
C ARG A 94 35.92 43.88 9.38
N PRO A 95 36.50 45.09 9.35
CA PRO A 95 36.10 46.21 10.22
C PRO A 95 34.70 46.76 9.95
N GLU A 96 34.10 46.46 8.79
CA GLU A 96 32.75 46.91 8.43
C GLU A 96 31.65 45.99 8.95
N LEU A 97 31.98 44.78 9.41
CA LEU A 97 31.02 43.87 10.04
C LEU A 97 30.56 44.45 11.38
N LYS A 98 29.25 44.48 11.62
CA LYS A 98 28.67 44.91 12.88
C LYS A 98 27.99 43.75 13.58
N PHE A 99 28.32 43.56 14.85
CA PHE A 99 27.69 42.56 15.70
C PHE A 99 27.06 43.27 16.90
N SER A 100 25.81 42.96 17.23
CA SER A 100 25.13 43.53 18.39
C SER A 100 24.30 42.51 19.16
N CYS A 101 24.27 42.66 20.49
CA CYS A 101 23.45 41.85 21.36
C CYS A 101 22.00 42.37 21.33
N CYS A 102 21.15 41.76 20.52
CA CYS A 102 19.80 42.23 20.22
C CYS A 102 18.85 41.06 19.92
N SER A 103 17.58 41.18 20.33
CA SER A 103 16.55 40.19 20.03
C SER A 103 15.92 40.44 18.67
N ALA A 104 15.75 39.39 17.86
CA ALA A 104 15.01 39.47 16.60
C ALA A 104 13.52 39.86 16.79
N THR A 105 12.99 39.82 18.02
CA THR A 105 11.63 40.31 18.35
C THR A 105 11.56 41.81 18.60
N SER A 106 12.70 42.52 18.60
CA SER A 106 12.80 43.97 18.81
C SER A 106 14.12 44.46 18.21
N ILE A 107 14.17 44.60 16.88
CA ILE A 107 15.38 44.92 16.12
C ILE A 107 15.64 46.42 16.23
N ASP A 108 16.80 46.81 16.76
CA ASP A 108 17.23 48.21 16.86
C ASP A 108 17.72 48.75 15.50
N ALA A 109 16.76 48.96 14.60
CA ALA A 109 16.98 49.54 13.28
C ALA A 109 15.73 50.30 12.83
N PRO A 110 15.86 51.33 11.98
CA PRO A 110 14.73 52.01 11.37
C PRO A 110 13.87 51.08 10.50
N ASP A 111 12.65 51.52 10.22
CA ASP A 111 11.78 50.87 9.24
C ASP A 111 12.43 50.91 7.87
N GLU A 112 12.29 49.82 7.11
CA GLU A 112 12.80 49.70 5.74
C GLU A 112 14.31 49.99 5.59
N ASP A 113 15.13 49.56 6.55
CA ASP A 113 16.59 49.77 6.54
C ASP A 113 17.34 48.64 5.81
N TYR A 114 16.82 47.40 5.81
CA TYR A 114 17.52 46.23 5.23
C TYR A 114 16.95 45.77 3.90
N ASN A 115 17.83 45.35 2.99
CA ASN A 115 17.44 44.69 1.74
C ASN A 115 17.21 43.19 1.95
N VAL A 116 17.98 42.57 2.86
CA VAL A 116 17.91 41.14 3.12
C VAL A 116 17.97 40.89 4.61
N VAL A 117 17.09 40.03 5.10
CA VAL A 117 17.23 39.42 6.43
C VAL A 117 17.50 37.92 6.22
N VAL A 118 18.56 37.40 6.84
CA VAL A 118 18.97 35.99 6.76
C VAL A 118 18.79 35.33 8.12
N ASP A 119 18.07 34.22 8.14
CA ASP A 119 17.89 33.32 9.28
C ASP A 119 18.44 31.94 8.91
N LYS A 120 19.34 31.43 9.75
CA LYS A 120 19.92 30.09 9.58
C LYS A 120 19.75 29.27 10.87
N GLY A 121 18.51 28.84 11.10
CA GLY A 121 18.12 27.98 12.22
C GLY A 121 17.66 28.70 13.48
N THR A 122 17.52 30.03 13.43
CA THR A 122 16.92 30.80 14.52
C THR A 122 15.42 30.51 14.61
N LEU A 123 14.70 30.52 13.49
CA LEU A 123 13.28 30.16 13.47
C LEU A 123 13.06 28.70 13.94
N ASP A 124 13.91 27.75 13.51
CA ASP A 124 13.86 26.36 13.97
C ASP A 124 14.09 26.25 15.50
N ALA A 125 15.03 27.03 16.04
CA ALA A 125 15.32 27.07 17.48
C ALA A 125 14.15 27.67 18.30
N LEU A 126 13.41 28.61 17.72
CA LEU A 126 12.21 29.19 18.33
C LEU A 126 10.99 28.26 18.22
N MET A 127 10.92 27.40 17.20
CA MET A 127 9.79 26.47 16.95
C MET A 127 10.17 24.97 17.02
N PRO A 128 10.80 24.47 18.09
CA PRO A 128 11.10 23.06 18.26
C PRO A 128 9.85 22.19 18.51
N SER A 129 8.74 22.80 18.94
CA SER A 129 7.45 22.14 19.19
C SER A 129 6.30 23.15 19.21
N ALA A 130 5.08 22.73 18.86
CA ALA A 130 3.89 23.58 18.91
C ALA A 130 3.53 23.96 20.35
N ASN A 131 3.84 25.20 20.76
CA ASN A 131 3.33 25.82 21.98
C ASN A 131 2.96 27.29 21.72
N SER A 132 1.98 27.81 22.47
CA SER A 132 1.40 29.14 22.23
C SER A 132 2.39 30.28 22.46
N HIS A 133 3.28 30.15 23.45
CA HIS A 133 4.27 31.16 23.78
C HIS A 133 5.31 31.34 22.66
N ALA A 134 5.80 30.25 22.08
CA ALA A 134 6.71 30.27 20.94
C ALA A 134 6.06 30.93 19.72
N ALA A 135 4.78 30.65 19.46
CA ALA A 135 4.04 31.28 18.37
C ALA A 135 3.94 32.81 18.54
N GLU A 136 3.75 33.31 19.76
CA GLU A 136 3.73 34.75 20.03
C GLU A 136 5.10 35.41 19.78
N ILE A 137 6.18 34.76 20.23
CA ILE A 137 7.57 35.23 20.01
C ILE A 137 7.87 35.30 18.51
N VAL A 138 7.53 34.24 17.77
CA VAL A 138 7.75 34.17 16.31
C VAL A 138 6.89 35.20 15.57
N CYS A 139 5.64 35.42 15.98
CA CYS A 139 4.81 36.49 15.41
C CYS A 139 5.42 37.88 15.61
N LYS A 140 6.03 38.16 16.77
CA LYS A 140 6.75 39.42 17.03
C LYS A 140 8.00 39.52 16.15
N MET A 141 8.77 38.45 16.06
CA MET A 141 9.95 38.38 15.18
C MET A 141 9.58 38.65 13.72
N PHE A 142 8.55 38.00 13.18
CA PHE A 142 8.08 38.23 11.82
C PHE A 142 7.55 39.67 11.61
N SER A 143 6.95 40.27 12.64
CA SER A 143 6.53 41.67 12.59
C SER A 143 7.72 42.61 12.45
N GLU A 144 8.79 42.39 13.21
CA GLU A 144 10.02 43.18 13.12
C GLU A 144 10.72 42.99 11.78
N ILE A 145 10.81 41.75 11.28
CA ILE A 145 11.37 41.47 9.95
C ILE A 145 10.58 42.21 8.87
N CYS A 146 9.24 42.20 8.95
CA CYS A 146 8.39 42.93 8.02
C CYS A 146 8.61 44.46 8.09
N ARG A 147 8.88 44.98 9.29
CA ARG A 147 9.12 46.41 9.53
C ARG A 147 10.45 46.86 8.96
N VAL A 148 11.54 46.13 9.23
CA VAL A 148 12.89 46.53 8.83
C VAL A 148 13.22 46.22 7.37
N LEU A 149 12.46 45.35 6.70
CA LEU A 149 12.66 45.06 5.28
C LEU A 149 12.17 46.19 4.37
N THR A 150 13.04 46.63 3.47
CA THR A 150 12.70 47.49 2.33
C THR A 150 11.68 46.85 1.39
N VAL A 151 10.97 47.68 0.62
CA VAL A 151 10.18 47.20 -0.53
C VAL A 151 11.11 46.53 -1.55
N GLY A 152 10.79 45.30 -1.94
CA GLY A 152 11.65 44.43 -2.76
C GLY A 152 12.69 43.64 -1.97
N GLY A 153 12.76 43.86 -0.66
CA GLY A 153 13.62 43.13 0.26
C GLY A 153 13.14 41.70 0.52
N ARG A 154 14.04 40.85 1.01
CA ARG A 154 13.83 39.40 1.16
C ARG A 154 14.14 38.94 2.57
N TYR A 155 13.22 38.17 3.14
CA TYR A 155 13.51 37.32 4.29
C TYR A 155 13.88 35.92 3.79
N ILE A 156 15.07 35.45 4.12
CA ILE A 156 15.64 34.17 3.67
C ILE A 156 15.87 33.28 4.89
N VAL A 157 15.23 32.11 4.92
CA VAL A 157 15.31 31.17 6.06
C VAL A 157 15.84 29.82 5.59
N PHE A 158 16.89 29.32 6.22
CA PHE A 158 17.39 27.95 6.05
C PHE A 158 16.78 27.06 7.12
N SER A 159 16.05 26.01 6.71
CA SER A 159 15.37 25.11 7.63
C SER A 159 15.21 23.70 7.04
N LEU A 160 15.07 22.70 7.90
CA LEU A 160 14.66 21.35 7.46
C LEU A 160 13.17 21.26 7.13
N ALA A 161 12.44 22.38 7.23
CA ALA A 161 11.03 22.54 6.91
C ALA A 161 10.08 21.65 7.72
N GLN A 162 10.38 21.44 9.01
CA GLN A 162 9.43 20.81 9.91
C GLN A 162 8.09 21.57 9.87
N LYS A 163 6.99 20.86 10.09
CA LYS A 163 5.63 21.42 10.04
C LYS A 163 5.51 22.67 10.90
N GLU A 164 6.09 22.62 12.10
CA GLU A 164 6.10 23.69 13.10
C GLU A 164 6.87 24.95 12.65
N VAL A 165 7.67 24.86 11.59
CA VAL A 165 8.44 25.95 11.00
C VAL A 165 7.79 26.43 9.70
N LEU A 166 7.48 25.49 8.79
CA LEU A 166 6.93 25.77 7.48
C LEU A 166 5.54 26.42 7.55
N GLU A 167 4.66 25.92 8.42
CA GLU A 167 3.28 26.42 8.50
C GLU A 167 3.23 27.86 9.05
N PRO A 168 3.84 28.20 10.20
CA PRO A 168 3.78 29.57 10.72
C PRO A 168 4.43 30.58 9.78
N PHE A 169 5.58 30.24 9.17
CA PHE A 169 6.23 31.08 8.18
C PHE A 169 5.27 31.37 7.02
N THR A 170 4.76 30.32 6.37
CA THR A 170 3.96 30.48 5.15
C THR A 170 2.65 31.20 5.45
N LEU A 171 1.94 30.80 6.51
CA LEU A 171 0.65 31.40 6.87
C LEU A 171 0.78 32.87 7.23
N TYR A 172 1.81 33.24 8.01
CA TYR A 172 2.03 34.64 8.39
C TYR A 172 2.24 35.54 7.18
N PHE A 173 3.21 35.19 6.31
CA PHE A 173 3.57 36.06 5.20
C PHE A 173 2.53 36.03 4.06
N VAL A 174 1.84 34.91 3.83
CA VAL A 174 0.70 34.88 2.90
C VAL A 174 -0.44 35.79 3.39
N HIS A 175 -0.75 35.78 4.69
CA HIS A 175 -1.81 36.63 5.26
C HIS A 175 -1.53 38.12 5.11
N LYS A 176 -0.25 38.54 5.02
CA LYS A 176 0.09 39.95 4.75
C LYS A 176 -0.33 40.42 3.36
N GLN A 177 -0.55 39.51 2.40
CA GLN A 177 -0.94 39.80 1.01
C GLN A 177 0.07 40.60 0.17
N PHE A 178 1.06 41.27 0.76
CA PHE A 178 2.13 41.97 0.04
C PHE A 178 3.47 41.19 0.06
N PHE A 179 3.43 39.87 0.27
CA PHE A 179 4.60 39.01 0.16
C PHE A 179 4.42 37.93 -0.89
N MET A 180 5.48 37.69 -1.66
CA MET A 180 5.63 36.51 -2.51
C MET A 180 6.46 35.47 -1.78
N ILE A 181 5.97 34.22 -1.72
CA ILE A 181 6.67 33.12 -1.04
C ILE A 181 7.31 32.18 -2.06
N ARG A 182 8.56 31.82 -1.83
CA ARG A 182 9.25 30.76 -2.54
C ARG A 182 9.89 29.80 -1.55
N VAL A 183 9.70 28.51 -1.77
CA VAL A 183 10.38 27.42 -1.06
C VAL A 183 11.30 26.75 -2.06
N GLU A 184 12.59 26.71 -1.78
CA GLU A 184 13.60 26.10 -2.65
C GLU A 184 14.33 24.98 -1.92
N ARG A 185 14.40 23.79 -2.50
CA ARG A 185 15.18 22.67 -1.97
C ARG A 185 16.67 22.88 -2.28
N ASN A 186 17.50 22.75 -1.25
CA ASN A 186 18.95 22.69 -1.45
C ASN A 186 19.36 21.36 -2.09
N VAL A 187 20.05 21.46 -3.22
CA VAL A 187 20.57 20.31 -3.98
C VAL A 187 22.09 20.25 -3.96
N HIS A 188 22.75 20.98 -3.05
CA HIS A 188 24.19 21.02 -2.98
C HIS A 188 24.77 19.61 -2.68
N PRO A 189 25.77 19.13 -3.45
CA PRO A 189 26.35 17.80 -3.26
C PRO A 189 26.92 17.55 -1.86
N ASP A 190 27.42 18.60 -1.21
CA ASP A 190 28.04 18.50 0.13
C ASP A 190 27.02 18.41 1.27
N TRP A 191 25.72 18.49 0.98
CA TRP A 191 24.69 18.28 1.99
C TRP A 191 24.57 16.79 2.35
N GLN A 192 25.13 16.41 3.49
CA GLN A 192 25.18 15.01 3.94
C GLN A 192 24.03 14.63 4.88
N PHE A 193 23.24 15.59 5.36
CA PHE A 193 22.18 15.29 6.31
C PHE A 193 21.01 14.57 5.60
N PRO A 194 20.39 13.56 6.24
CA PRO A 194 19.33 12.74 5.64
C PRO A 194 18.10 13.50 5.16
N LEU A 195 17.70 14.53 5.90
CA LEU A 195 16.55 15.35 5.54
C LEU A 195 16.99 16.47 4.59
N PRO A 196 16.16 16.80 3.59
CA PRO A 196 16.44 17.89 2.67
C PRO A 196 16.45 19.22 3.43
N LEU A 197 17.45 20.05 3.12
CA LEU A 197 17.45 21.45 3.52
C LEU A 197 16.58 22.24 2.55
N PHE A 198 15.72 23.10 3.08
CA PHE A 198 14.93 24.05 2.30
C PHE A 198 15.33 25.47 2.64
N VAL A 199 15.16 26.35 1.65
CA VAL A 199 15.33 27.78 1.77
C VAL A 199 13.98 28.44 1.51
N PHE A 200 13.45 29.09 2.54
CA PHE A 200 12.23 29.87 2.42
C PHE A 200 12.58 31.31 2.10
N VAL A 201 11.91 31.89 1.12
CA VAL A 201 12.14 33.26 0.68
C VAL A 201 10.80 34.00 0.66
N ALA A 202 10.63 34.97 1.55
CA ALA A 202 9.51 35.90 1.52
C ALA A 202 9.99 37.24 0.95
N THR A 203 9.47 37.63 -0.22
CA THR A 203 9.83 38.90 -0.88
C THR A 203 8.76 39.94 -0.64
N LYS A 204 9.11 41.07 0.00
CA LYS A 204 8.19 42.18 0.28
C LYS A 204 7.89 42.93 -1.02
N LEU A 205 6.61 43.09 -1.35
CA LEU A 205 6.15 43.77 -2.55
C LEU A 205 5.63 45.16 -2.22
N ARG A 206 5.66 46.05 -3.22
CA ARG A 206 5.09 47.40 -3.09
C ARG A 206 3.56 47.38 -2.99
N PHE A 207 2.94 46.40 -3.64
CA PHE A 207 1.49 46.31 -3.80
C PHE A 207 1.00 44.99 -3.23
N SER A 208 -0.22 45.00 -2.69
CA SER A 208 -0.91 43.79 -2.28
C SER A 208 -1.28 42.94 -3.49
N LEU A 209 -1.09 41.63 -3.35
CA LEU A 209 -1.48 40.62 -4.31
C LEU A 209 -2.98 40.35 -4.20
N SER A 210 -3.63 40.12 -5.35
CA SER A 210 -5.04 39.73 -5.41
C SER A 210 -5.30 38.30 -4.94
N SER A 211 -4.26 37.47 -4.90
CA SER A 211 -4.30 36.08 -4.43
C SER A 211 -2.95 35.66 -3.86
N PRO A 212 -2.89 34.67 -2.94
CA PRO A 212 -1.64 34.10 -2.46
C PRO A 212 -0.73 33.66 -3.62
N TYR A 213 0.54 34.03 -3.56
CA TYR A 213 1.56 33.60 -4.52
C TYR A 213 2.64 32.81 -3.82
N MET A 214 2.65 31.50 -4.04
CA MET A 214 3.64 30.57 -3.50
C MET A 214 4.26 29.75 -4.63
N GLU A 215 5.56 29.49 -4.53
CA GLU A 215 6.30 28.67 -5.47
C GLU A 215 7.17 27.63 -4.76
N LEU A 216 7.23 26.40 -5.29
CA LEU A 216 8.17 25.37 -4.86
C LEU A 216 9.19 25.11 -5.99
N LEU A 217 10.47 25.11 -5.65
CA LEU A 217 11.57 24.80 -6.56
C LEU A 217 12.36 23.60 -6.01
N MET A 218 12.28 22.46 -6.69
CA MET A 218 12.88 21.20 -6.23
C MET A 218 14.34 21.01 -6.67
N ALA A 219 14.74 21.68 -7.76
CA ALA A 219 16.11 21.72 -8.26
C ALA A 219 16.34 23.02 -9.05
N SER A 220 17.60 23.44 -9.17
CA SER A 220 17.97 24.74 -9.74
C SER A 220 17.71 24.86 -11.26
N ASP A 221 17.61 23.73 -11.95
CA ASP A 221 17.36 23.59 -13.38
C ASP A 221 15.88 23.33 -13.71
N GLN A 222 15.03 23.13 -12.71
CA GLN A 222 13.60 22.90 -12.88
C GLN A 222 12.79 24.19 -12.86
N LYS A 223 11.62 24.18 -13.50
CA LYS A 223 10.67 25.30 -13.40
C LYS A 223 9.97 25.26 -12.04
N ALA A 224 9.84 26.42 -11.40
CA ALA A 224 9.09 26.53 -10.15
C ALA A 224 7.61 26.14 -10.37
N VAL A 225 7.08 25.32 -9.46
CA VAL A 225 5.66 24.93 -9.42
C VAL A 225 4.92 25.95 -8.57
N LYS A 226 3.82 26.50 -9.10
CA LYS A 226 3.03 27.53 -8.42
C LYS A 226 1.90 26.90 -7.60
N TYR A 227 1.64 27.47 -6.44
CA TYR A 227 0.58 27.08 -5.53
C TYR A 227 -0.23 28.30 -5.12
N THR A 228 -1.55 28.17 -5.14
CA THR A 228 -2.49 29.17 -4.60
C THR A 228 -3.06 28.75 -3.24
N ASN A 229 -2.87 27.48 -2.88
CA ASN A 229 -3.35 26.86 -1.65
C ASN A 229 -2.15 26.43 -0.78
N THR A 230 -2.13 26.85 0.48
CA THR A 230 -1.05 26.52 1.42
C THR A 230 -0.97 25.02 1.69
N SER A 231 -2.11 24.33 1.74
CA SER A 231 -2.17 22.88 2.02
C SER A 231 -1.50 22.05 0.93
N GLU A 232 -1.61 22.45 -0.33
CA GLU A 232 -0.95 21.78 -1.46
C GLU A 232 0.57 21.98 -1.43
N LEU A 233 1.04 23.19 -1.09
CA LEU A 233 2.46 23.46 -0.87
C LEU A 233 3.01 22.60 0.28
N PHE A 234 2.30 22.53 1.41
CA PHE A 234 2.70 21.73 2.56
C PHE A 234 2.76 20.24 2.22
N ALA A 235 1.77 19.72 1.50
CA ALA A 235 1.77 18.33 1.05
C ALA A 235 2.94 18.01 0.11
N ALA A 236 3.33 18.93 -0.78
CA ALA A 236 4.45 18.75 -1.68
C ALA A 236 5.80 18.72 -0.92
N VAL A 237 6.01 19.63 0.04
CA VAL A 237 7.22 19.66 0.88
C VAL A 237 7.28 18.40 1.77
N HIS A 238 6.17 18.00 2.37
CA HIS A 238 6.09 16.81 3.21
C HIS A 238 6.41 15.54 2.42
N THR A 239 5.86 15.40 1.21
CA THR A 239 6.11 14.26 0.32
C THR A 239 7.61 14.10 0.03
N GLU A 240 8.33 15.20 -0.22
CA GLU A 240 9.78 15.18 -0.42
C GLU A 240 10.55 14.79 0.85
N GLN A 241 10.12 15.28 2.02
CA GLN A 241 10.74 14.91 3.30
C GLN A 241 10.55 13.42 3.60
N GLU A 242 9.35 12.88 3.38
CA GLU A 242 9.05 11.45 3.54
C GLU A 242 9.90 10.60 2.60
N PHE A 243 9.96 10.96 1.32
CA PHE A 243 10.76 10.24 0.34
C PHE A 243 12.26 10.31 0.67
N SER A 244 12.78 11.46 1.10
CA SER A 244 14.17 11.61 1.51
C SER A 244 14.51 10.79 2.76
N ARG A 245 13.60 10.73 3.74
CA ARG A 245 13.76 9.88 4.93
C ARG A 245 13.76 8.40 4.55
N PHE A 246 12.84 7.98 3.70
CA PHE A 246 12.75 6.61 3.20
C PHE A 246 14.02 6.19 2.45
N ARG A 247 14.52 7.06 1.58
CA ARG A 247 15.78 6.90 0.86
C ARG A 247 16.98 6.78 1.80
N HIS A 248 17.03 7.59 2.86
CA HIS A 248 18.09 7.50 3.86
C HIS A 248 18.04 6.17 4.64
N LEU A 249 16.86 5.73 5.06
CA LEU A 249 16.70 4.40 5.68
C LEU A 249 17.23 3.31 4.75
N CYS A 250 16.87 3.38 3.47
CA CYS A 250 17.38 2.46 2.44
C CYS A 250 18.89 2.64 2.15
N SER A 251 19.55 3.73 2.54
CA SER A 251 21.01 3.85 2.32
C SER A 251 21.83 2.88 3.19
N ASN A 252 21.22 2.36 4.27
CA ASN A 252 21.81 1.39 5.19
C ASN A 252 21.10 0.03 5.07
N LYS A 253 21.70 -1.01 5.67
CA LYS A 253 21.00 -2.30 5.86
C LYS A 253 19.80 -2.09 6.78
N LEU A 254 18.66 -2.61 6.38
CA LEU A 254 17.41 -2.57 7.13
C LEU A 254 17.34 -3.74 8.12
N CYS A 255 16.85 -3.47 9.32
CA CYS A 255 16.52 -4.50 10.32
C CYS A 255 15.10 -5.02 10.15
N ASP A 256 14.21 -4.18 9.63
CA ASP A 256 12.79 -4.44 9.44
C ASP A 256 12.37 -3.94 8.05
N GLU A 257 11.29 -4.48 7.51
CA GLU A 257 10.74 -3.98 6.25
C GLU A 257 10.28 -2.52 6.40
N VAL A 258 10.60 -1.70 5.40
CA VAL A 258 10.07 -0.33 5.28
C VAL A 258 9.24 -0.21 4.00
N SER A 259 8.23 0.66 4.01
CA SER A 259 7.45 0.92 2.79
C SER A 259 7.08 2.38 2.60
N ILE A 260 6.86 2.77 1.34
CA ILE A 260 6.39 4.08 0.93
C ILE A 260 5.31 3.95 -0.14
N VAL A 261 4.38 4.91 -0.19
CA VAL A 261 3.38 5.02 -1.24
C VAL A 261 3.77 6.17 -2.17
N LEU A 262 3.84 5.88 -3.47
CA LEU A 262 4.07 6.86 -4.52
C LEU A 262 2.72 7.21 -5.17
N TYR A 263 2.49 8.50 -5.34
CA TYR A 263 1.24 9.04 -5.87
C TYR A 263 1.36 9.37 -7.36
N GLY A 264 0.28 9.18 -8.10
CA GLY A 264 0.18 9.60 -9.50
C GLY A 264 -0.03 11.10 -9.65
N HIS A 265 -0.02 11.59 -10.89
CA HIS A 265 -0.37 12.98 -11.22
C HIS A 265 -1.82 13.36 -10.84
N ASP A 266 -2.67 12.37 -10.61
CA ASP A 266 -4.05 12.53 -10.15
C ASP A 266 -4.18 12.53 -8.62
N GLU A 267 -3.04 12.63 -7.91
CA GLU A 267 -2.94 12.63 -6.44
C GLU A 267 -3.49 11.37 -5.78
N LYS A 268 -3.66 10.28 -6.52
CA LYS A 268 -4.08 8.99 -5.98
C LYS A 268 -2.89 8.06 -5.81
N PRO A 269 -2.94 7.15 -4.81
CA PRO A 269 -1.93 6.10 -4.66
C PRO A 269 -1.76 5.32 -5.96
N ARG A 270 -0.53 5.25 -6.46
CA ARG A 270 -0.20 4.59 -7.72
C ARG A 270 0.72 3.40 -7.54
N TYR A 271 1.74 3.53 -6.68
CA TYR A 271 2.61 2.42 -6.32
C TYR A 271 2.79 2.34 -4.81
N LYS A 272 2.88 1.14 -4.26
CA LYS A 272 3.45 0.92 -2.93
C LYS A 272 4.77 0.18 -3.10
N VAL A 273 5.85 0.73 -2.58
CA VAL A 273 7.19 0.13 -2.62
C VAL A 273 7.53 -0.35 -1.21
N ALA A 274 7.63 -1.66 -1.03
CA ALA A 274 8.12 -2.28 0.20
C ALA A 274 9.54 -2.80 -0.01
N VAL A 275 10.49 -2.43 0.86
CA VAL A 275 11.90 -2.81 0.74
C VAL A 275 12.24 -3.76 1.89
N ALA A 276 12.72 -4.96 1.52
CA ALA A 276 13.08 -6.02 2.45
C ALA A 276 14.51 -6.50 2.23
N ASP A 277 15.26 -6.61 3.32
CA ASP A 277 16.67 -7.03 3.35
C ASP A 277 16.84 -8.45 3.87
N ASP A 278 17.95 -9.08 3.52
CA ASP A 278 18.43 -10.30 4.16
C ASP A 278 18.94 -9.99 5.56
N LEU A 279 18.16 -10.38 6.57
CA LEU A 279 18.50 -10.18 7.97
C LEU A 279 19.81 -10.86 8.36
N THR A 280 20.22 -11.92 7.66
CA THR A 280 21.45 -12.67 7.93
C THR A 280 22.69 -12.10 7.23
N ALA A 281 22.52 -11.32 6.16
CA ALA A 281 23.62 -10.74 5.41
C ALA A 281 24.31 -9.64 6.21
N LYS A 282 25.65 -9.59 6.22
CA LYS A 282 26.39 -8.48 6.86
C LYS A 282 26.34 -7.21 6.02
N THR A 283 26.33 -7.36 4.70
CA THR A 283 26.34 -6.27 3.71
C THR A 283 25.39 -6.61 2.58
N ILE A 284 24.72 -5.62 2.00
CA ILE A 284 23.80 -5.82 0.88
C ILE A 284 24.60 -5.73 -0.43
N ASN A 285 24.77 -6.85 -1.14
CA ASN A 285 25.57 -6.94 -2.36
C ASN A 285 24.75 -7.20 -3.63
N SER A 286 23.43 -7.40 -3.48
CA SER A 286 22.52 -7.60 -4.61
C SER A 286 21.18 -6.92 -4.35
N PHE A 287 20.65 -6.25 -5.37
CA PHE A 287 19.40 -5.51 -5.32
C PHE A 287 18.58 -5.76 -6.59
N ALA A 288 17.28 -5.97 -6.44
CA ALA A 288 16.33 -5.97 -7.55
C ALA A 288 14.99 -5.37 -7.14
N VAL A 289 14.19 -5.01 -8.14
CA VAL A 289 12.82 -4.55 -7.99
C VAL A 289 11.90 -5.67 -8.49
N PHE A 290 10.96 -6.11 -7.67
CA PHE A 290 9.94 -7.07 -8.05
C PHE A 290 8.60 -6.37 -8.25
N ILE A 291 8.09 -6.38 -9.47
CA ILE A 291 6.79 -5.82 -9.82
C ILE A 291 5.73 -6.90 -9.61
N VAL A 292 4.85 -6.68 -8.63
CA VAL A 292 3.73 -7.57 -8.33
C VAL A 292 2.74 -7.52 -9.49
N PRO A 293 2.33 -8.66 -10.07
CA PRO A 293 1.32 -8.67 -11.12
C PRO A 293 0.02 -8.02 -10.62
N LEU A 294 -0.59 -7.19 -11.45
CA LEU A 294 -1.77 -6.42 -11.05
C LEU A 294 -2.85 -7.36 -10.51
N GLY A 295 -3.26 -7.09 -9.27
CA GLY A 295 -4.30 -7.85 -8.60
C GLY A 295 -3.86 -9.11 -7.86
N ARG A 296 -2.57 -9.44 -7.89
CA ARG A 296 -2.00 -10.46 -7.01
C ARG A 296 -1.50 -9.88 -5.69
N ASP A 297 -1.68 -8.59 -5.44
CA ASP A 297 -1.22 -7.88 -4.23
C ASP A 297 -1.64 -8.52 -2.90
N GLY A 298 -2.68 -9.36 -2.94
CA GLY A 298 -3.17 -10.14 -1.81
C GLY A 298 -2.57 -11.55 -1.64
N ASP A 299 -1.78 -12.03 -2.59
CA ASP A 299 -1.07 -13.31 -2.44
C ASP A 299 -0.09 -13.22 -1.29
N TRP A 300 0.10 -14.33 -0.55
CA TRP A 300 0.93 -14.33 0.65
C TRP A 300 2.32 -13.70 0.44
N PHE A 301 2.97 -14.05 -0.68
CA PHE A 301 4.28 -13.55 -1.09
C PHE A 301 4.36 -12.03 -1.24
N PHE A 302 3.25 -11.36 -1.52
CA PHE A 302 3.22 -9.91 -1.77
C PHE A 302 2.50 -9.13 -0.68
N ALA A 303 1.51 -9.74 -0.02
CA ALA A 303 0.66 -9.10 0.98
C ALA A 303 1.31 -9.01 2.37
N THR A 304 2.14 -10.00 2.74
CA THR A 304 2.71 -10.10 4.09
C THR A 304 4.22 -9.86 4.09
N GLU A 305 4.75 -9.30 5.18
CA GLU A 305 6.20 -9.09 5.35
C GLU A 305 6.96 -10.42 5.29
N LYS A 306 6.47 -11.45 6.00
CA LYS A 306 7.04 -12.81 5.93
C LYS A 306 7.07 -13.36 4.51
N GLY A 307 6.02 -13.12 3.72
CA GLY A 307 5.95 -13.52 2.33
C GLY A 307 6.92 -12.77 1.43
N ARG A 308 7.07 -11.46 1.64
CA ARG A 308 8.04 -10.63 0.89
C ARG A 308 9.48 -11.01 1.21
N LEU A 309 9.79 -11.37 2.47
CA LEU A 309 11.08 -11.96 2.86
C LEU A 309 11.34 -13.32 2.19
N ALA A 310 10.31 -14.17 2.09
CA ALA A 310 10.41 -15.45 1.39
C ALA A 310 10.60 -15.25 -0.14
N LEU A 311 9.90 -14.29 -0.74
CA LEU A 311 10.06 -13.91 -2.14
C LEU A 311 11.47 -13.39 -2.43
N ARG A 312 12.00 -12.52 -1.55
CA ARG A 312 13.39 -12.05 -1.62
C ARG A 312 14.38 -13.21 -1.65
N LYS A 313 14.19 -14.21 -0.78
CA LYS A 313 15.00 -15.43 -0.76
C LYS A 313 14.88 -16.22 -2.08
N GLN A 314 13.69 -16.35 -2.65
CA GLN A 314 13.49 -17.03 -3.94
C GLN A 314 14.13 -16.29 -5.11
N CYS A 315 14.15 -14.96 -5.08
CA CYS A 315 14.82 -14.14 -6.09
C CYS A 315 16.36 -14.13 -5.95
N ALA A 316 16.90 -14.76 -4.90
CA ALA A 316 18.33 -14.78 -4.58
C ALA A 316 18.97 -13.37 -4.52
N LYS A 317 18.28 -12.41 -3.87
CA LYS A 317 18.78 -11.04 -3.67
C LYS A 317 18.93 -10.71 -2.20
N ASP A 318 19.94 -9.94 -1.84
CA ASP A 318 20.14 -9.43 -0.48
C ASP A 318 19.09 -8.38 -0.13
N ARG A 319 18.72 -7.54 -1.11
CA ARG A 319 17.60 -6.59 -1.01
C ARG A 319 16.62 -6.79 -2.15
N LEU A 320 15.33 -6.77 -1.83
CA LEU A 320 14.26 -6.73 -2.81
C LEU A 320 13.33 -5.54 -2.53
N ALA A 321 13.07 -4.72 -3.56
CA ALA A 321 11.99 -3.74 -3.53
C ALA A 321 10.75 -4.35 -4.21
N ILE A 322 9.74 -4.70 -3.43
CA ILE A 322 8.47 -5.27 -3.90
C ILE A 322 7.51 -4.13 -4.19
N VAL A 323 7.12 -3.98 -5.45
CA VAL A 323 6.25 -2.91 -5.93
C VAL A 323 4.86 -3.43 -6.22
N THR A 324 3.90 -2.98 -5.41
CA THR A 324 2.48 -3.22 -5.61
C THR A 324 1.87 -2.09 -6.44
N LEU A 325 1.14 -2.47 -7.50
CA LEU A 325 0.39 -1.55 -8.34
C LEU A 325 -1.03 -1.43 -7.79
N PHE A 326 -1.50 -0.20 -7.58
CA PHE A 326 -2.87 0.02 -7.14
C PHE A 326 -3.86 -0.26 -8.28
N ARG A 327 -4.91 -1.06 -8.01
CA ARG A 327 -5.89 -1.54 -9.02
C ARG A 327 -6.79 -0.45 -9.61
N ASN A 328 -7.00 0.66 -8.91
CA ASN A 328 -7.82 1.79 -9.38
C ASN A 328 -7.09 2.72 -10.36
N GLN A 329 -5.85 2.37 -10.74
CA GLN A 329 -5.00 3.14 -11.65
C GLN A 329 -4.85 2.41 -12.99
N MET A 330 -4.56 3.19 -14.04
CA MET A 330 -4.34 2.67 -15.39
C MET A 330 -2.84 2.51 -15.67
N TYR A 331 -2.46 1.32 -16.15
CA TYR A 331 -1.10 0.98 -16.59
C TYR A 331 -1.15 0.49 -18.03
N LYS A 332 -0.34 1.07 -18.92
CA LYS A 332 -0.31 0.74 -20.34
C LYS A 332 0.38 -0.59 -20.57
N ASP A 333 1.59 -0.74 -20.04
CA ASP A 333 2.47 -1.89 -20.18
C ASP A 333 3.58 -1.86 -19.12
N MET A 334 4.41 -2.90 -19.10
CA MET A 334 5.52 -3.03 -18.14
C MET A 334 6.63 -2.01 -18.36
N ASN A 335 6.80 -1.48 -19.58
CA ASN A 335 7.86 -0.51 -19.86
C ASN A 335 7.50 0.84 -19.24
N GLN A 336 6.25 1.27 -19.38
CA GLN A 336 5.75 2.47 -18.70
C GLN A 336 5.99 2.38 -17.18
N VAL A 337 5.65 1.25 -16.55
CA VAL A 337 5.82 1.07 -15.10
C VAL A 337 7.29 1.18 -14.70
N LYS A 338 8.22 0.61 -15.50
CA LYS A 338 9.66 0.71 -15.25
C LYS A 338 10.18 2.13 -15.41
N GLU A 339 9.73 2.86 -16.43
CA GLU A 339 10.10 4.26 -16.68
C GLU A 339 9.64 5.16 -15.53
N GLU A 340 8.40 5.00 -15.05
CA GLU A 340 7.85 5.77 -13.93
C GLU A 340 8.58 5.47 -12.61
N LEU A 341 8.91 4.19 -12.33
CA LEU A 341 9.57 3.78 -11.09
C LEU A 341 11.08 4.03 -11.07
N GLY A 342 11.73 4.02 -12.24
CA GLY A 342 13.18 4.10 -12.41
C GLY A 342 13.86 5.17 -11.55
N PRO A 343 13.45 6.46 -11.66
CA PRO A 343 14.02 7.55 -10.87
C PRO A 343 13.94 7.34 -9.36
N TYR A 344 12.91 6.66 -8.87
CA TYR A 344 12.72 6.40 -7.44
C TYR A 344 13.55 5.22 -6.97
N VAL A 345 13.50 4.07 -7.67
CA VAL A 345 14.16 2.83 -7.24
C VAL A 345 15.68 2.92 -7.33
N VAL A 346 16.22 3.67 -8.29
CA VAL A 346 17.67 3.94 -8.37
C VAL A 346 18.17 4.60 -7.10
N GLN A 347 17.38 5.52 -6.53
CA GLN A 347 17.74 6.21 -5.28
C GLN A 347 17.67 5.30 -4.04
N LEU A 348 16.99 4.15 -4.11
CA LEU A 348 16.94 3.15 -3.03
C LEU A 348 18.11 2.15 -3.08
N THR A 349 18.95 2.25 -4.12
CA THR A 349 20.08 1.35 -4.33
C THR A 349 21.12 1.55 -3.22
N PRO A 350 21.56 0.46 -2.54
CA PRO A 350 22.66 0.51 -1.58
C PRO A 350 23.89 1.24 -2.13
N THR A 351 24.61 1.97 -1.28
CA THR A 351 25.72 2.85 -1.70
C THR A 351 26.81 2.12 -2.51
N ASN A 352 27.09 0.87 -2.17
CA ASN A 352 28.05 0.00 -2.88
C ASN A 352 27.56 -0.50 -4.25
N LEU A 353 26.27 -0.36 -4.56
CA LEU A 353 25.64 -0.84 -5.78
C LEU A 353 25.18 0.29 -6.72
N ARG A 354 25.41 1.56 -6.39
CA ARG A 354 24.88 2.72 -7.16
C ARG A 354 25.23 2.74 -8.64
N ASN A 355 26.33 2.11 -9.04
CA ASN A 355 26.77 2.01 -10.44
C ASN A 355 26.22 0.76 -11.17
N SER A 356 25.43 -0.07 -10.49
CA SER A 356 24.86 -1.30 -11.06
C SER A 356 23.49 -1.03 -11.68
N VAL A 357 23.16 -1.76 -12.75
CA VAL A 357 21.82 -1.71 -13.34
C VAL A 357 20.83 -2.39 -12.39
N VAL A 358 19.74 -1.69 -12.05
CA VAL A 358 18.66 -2.25 -11.22
C VAL A 358 17.83 -3.22 -12.05
N GLU A 359 17.83 -4.49 -11.66
CA GLU A 359 17.05 -5.54 -12.30
C GLU A 359 15.57 -5.44 -11.91
N PHE A 360 14.67 -5.56 -12.90
CA PHE A 360 13.21 -5.64 -12.67
C PHE A 360 12.69 -7.05 -12.94
N LEU A 361 12.11 -7.67 -11.91
CA LEU A 361 11.53 -9.01 -11.89
C LEU A 361 10.00 -8.93 -11.86
N SER A 362 9.30 -9.94 -12.40
CA SER A 362 7.84 -10.12 -12.24
C SER A 362 7.42 -11.55 -12.59
N LEU A 363 6.24 -11.98 -12.12
CA LEU A 363 5.62 -13.25 -12.53
C LEU A 363 4.69 -13.01 -13.72
N GLY A 364 5.18 -13.23 -14.93
CA GLY A 364 4.39 -13.10 -16.16
C GLY A 364 4.38 -11.69 -16.76
N LYS A 365 3.46 -11.45 -17.70
CA LYS A 365 3.21 -10.11 -18.27
C LYS A 365 2.18 -9.39 -17.41
N LEU A 366 2.03 -8.07 -17.60
CA LEU A 366 0.98 -7.27 -16.94
C LEU A 366 -0.39 -7.74 -17.47
N ASP A 367 -0.94 -8.78 -16.85
CA ASP A 367 -2.09 -9.54 -17.34
C ASP A 367 -3.46 -8.98 -16.84
N VAL A 368 -3.80 -7.70 -17.02
CA VAL A 368 -5.22 -7.22 -16.93
C VAL A 368 -5.41 -5.91 -17.69
N LYS A 369 -6.52 -5.70 -18.42
CA LYS A 369 -6.79 -4.37 -19.00
C LYS A 369 -8.24 -3.88 -19.13
N HIS A 370 -9.29 -4.67 -18.87
CA HIS A 370 -10.66 -4.16 -19.04
C HIS A 370 -11.59 -4.45 -17.86
N THR A 371 -11.80 -3.44 -17.02
CA THR A 371 -12.94 -3.38 -16.10
C THR A 371 -14.24 -3.35 -16.91
N ARG A 372 -15.13 -4.31 -16.70
CA ARG A 372 -16.45 -4.38 -17.33
C ARG A 372 -17.50 -3.66 -16.52
N ALA A 373 -17.41 -3.77 -15.20
CA ALA A 373 -18.30 -3.08 -14.27
C ALA A 373 -17.70 -2.98 -12.87
N THR A 374 -18.19 -2.00 -12.13
CA THR A 374 -17.96 -1.82 -10.69
C THR A 374 -19.31 -1.52 -10.03
N GLY A 375 -19.45 -1.88 -8.76
CA GLY A 375 -20.62 -1.53 -7.97
C GLY A 375 -20.35 -1.72 -6.48
N VAL A 376 -21.39 -1.50 -5.67
CA VAL A 376 -21.34 -1.65 -4.22
C VAL A 376 -22.60 -2.36 -3.77
N SER A 377 -22.42 -3.55 -3.19
CA SER A 377 -23.46 -4.28 -2.50
C SER A 377 -23.54 -3.89 -1.04
N ALA A 378 -24.77 -3.87 -0.50
CA ALA A 378 -25.02 -3.67 0.91
C ALA A 378 -24.44 -4.81 1.79
N ILE A 379 -24.28 -6.02 1.22
CA ILE A 379 -23.82 -7.21 1.94
C ILE A 379 -22.35 -7.51 1.61
N SER A 380 -22.01 -7.60 0.33
CA SER A 380 -20.64 -7.96 -0.12
C SER A 380 -19.68 -6.77 -0.26
N GLY A 381 -20.19 -5.53 -0.13
CA GLY A 381 -19.41 -4.31 -0.28
C GLY A 381 -19.06 -4.01 -1.74
N SER A 382 -18.01 -3.21 -1.95
CA SER A 382 -17.58 -2.82 -3.29
C SER A 382 -17.04 -4.01 -4.09
N TRP A 383 -17.46 -4.13 -5.34
CA TRP A 383 -17.10 -5.24 -6.23
C TRP A 383 -16.67 -4.74 -7.61
N VAL A 384 -15.90 -5.58 -8.31
CA VAL A 384 -15.46 -5.35 -9.69
C VAL A 384 -15.60 -6.61 -10.52
N VAL A 385 -16.07 -6.45 -11.76
CA VAL A 385 -15.98 -7.45 -12.82
C VAL A 385 -14.93 -7.00 -13.83
N GLU A 386 -13.93 -7.83 -14.06
CA GLU A 386 -12.81 -7.54 -14.97
C GLU A 386 -12.53 -8.69 -15.92
N ASP A 387 -12.13 -8.34 -17.14
CA ASP A 387 -11.62 -9.31 -18.12
C ASP A 387 -10.08 -9.27 -18.11
N VAL A 388 -9.47 -10.43 -17.93
CA VAL A 388 -8.01 -10.65 -17.87
C VAL A 388 -7.57 -11.51 -19.04
N GLN A 389 -6.40 -11.24 -19.61
CA GLN A 389 -5.86 -12.02 -20.72
C GLN A 389 -4.65 -12.81 -20.24
N VAL A 390 -4.72 -14.14 -20.31
CA VAL A 390 -3.66 -15.06 -19.88
C VAL A 390 -3.37 -16.01 -21.03
N LYS A 391 -2.14 -15.97 -21.58
CA LYS A 391 -1.68 -16.86 -22.66
C LYS A 391 -2.68 -16.95 -23.84
N ASP A 392 -3.10 -15.78 -24.34
CA ASP A 392 -4.07 -15.60 -25.44
C ASP A 392 -5.51 -16.06 -25.17
N LYS A 393 -5.83 -16.43 -23.92
CA LYS A 393 -7.20 -16.71 -23.47
C LYS A 393 -7.71 -15.55 -22.63
N THR A 394 -8.99 -15.22 -22.78
CA THR A 394 -9.66 -14.22 -21.94
C THR A 394 -10.43 -14.91 -20.84
N PHE A 395 -10.30 -14.41 -19.61
CA PHE A 395 -11.04 -14.87 -18.44
C PHE A 395 -11.80 -13.69 -17.84
N ARG A 396 -13.02 -13.93 -17.38
CA ARG A 396 -13.82 -12.98 -16.62
C ARG A 396 -13.72 -13.29 -15.14
N ARG A 397 -13.42 -12.28 -14.33
CA ARG A 397 -13.27 -12.38 -12.88
C ARG A 397 -14.30 -11.52 -12.16
N LEU A 398 -14.79 -12.03 -11.04
CA LEU A 398 -15.53 -11.28 -10.02
C LEU A 398 -14.64 -11.16 -8.79
N ILE A 399 -14.48 -9.95 -8.27
CA ILE A 399 -13.63 -9.66 -7.12
C ILE A 399 -14.36 -8.69 -6.20
N PHE A 400 -14.35 -8.97 -4.90
CA PHE A 400 -14.76 -8.01 -3.88
C PHE A 400 -13.55 -7.20 -3.46
N LEU A 401 -13.66 -5.86 -3.44
CA LEU A 401 -12.55 -4.97 -3.11
C LEU A 401 -12.18 -5.04 -1.62
N SER A 402 -13.13 -5.45 -0.76
CA SER A 402 -12.89 -5.76 0.65
C SER A 402 -12.00 -6.99 0.84
N SER A 403 -11.89 -7.85 -0.17
CA SER A 403 -11.04 -9.04 -0.23
C SER A 403 -10.35 -9.15 -1.58
N SER A 404 -9.67 -8.06 -2.00
CA SER A 404 -9.00 -7.95 -3.31
C SER A 404 -7.95 -9.05 -3.59
N SER A 405 -7.54 -9.76 -2.53
CA SER A 405 -6.68 -10.93 -2.55
C SER A 405 -7.33 -12.22 -3.06
N LEU A 406 -8.67 -12.29 -3.04
CA LEU A 406 -9.43 -13.50 -3.36
C LEU A 406 -10.29 -13.26 -4.60
N VAL A 407 -10.03 -14.02 -5.66
CA VAL A 407 -10.89 -14.05 -6.84
C VAL A 407 -12.13 -14.87 -6.48
N GLN A 408 -13.30 -14.23 -6.43
CA GLN A 408 -14.57 -14.85 -6.02
C GLN A 408 -15.08 -15.82 -7.09
N SER A 409 -14.91 -15.47 -8.36
CA SER A 409 -15.23 -16.36 -9.48
C SER A 409 -14.38 -16.01 -10.67
N GLU A 410 -13.93 -17.04 -11.37
CA GLU A 410 -13.20 -16.92 -12.63
C GLU A 410 -13.80 -17.89 -13.64
N ALA A 411 -13.98 -17.42 -14.88
CA ALA A 411 -14.36 -18.29 -15.97
C ALA A 411 -13.79 -17.81 -17.30
N ARG A 412 -13.33 -18.76 -18.10
CA ARG A 412 -12.86 -18.51 -19.46
C ARG A 412 -14.01 -18.03 -20.35
N LEU A 413 -13.73 -17.06 -21.21
CA LEU A 413 -14.64 -16.59 -22.24
C LEU A 413 -14.31 -17.24 -23.59
N LEU A 414 -15.36 -17.61 -24.33
CA LEU A 414 -15.31 -18.03 -25.72
C LEU A 414 -16.09 -17.04 -26.58
N LYS A 415 -15.76 -16.95 -27.88
CA LYS A 415 -16.59 -16.26 -28.86
C LYS A 415 -17.40 -17.27 -29.63
N ASN A 416 -18.71 -17.07 -29.71
CA ASN A 416 -19.58 -17.91 -30.53
C ASN A 416 -19.40 -17.57 -32.03
N LYS A 417 -20.06 -18.34 -32.91
CA LYS A 417 -20.01 -18.13 -34.38
C LYS A 417 -20.48 -16.74 -34.86
N ARG A 418 -21.19 -15.99 -34.01
CA ARG A 418 -21.67 -14.62 -34.27
C ARG A 418 -20.80 -13.55 -33.60
N GLY A 419 -19.68 -13.94 -32.99
CA GLY A 419 -18.75 -13.04 -32.30
C GLY A 419 -19.16 -12.64 -30.88
N HIS A 420 -20.28 -13.13 -30.35
CA HIS A 420 -20.68 -12.82 -28.96
C HIS A 420 -19.87 -13.64 -27.96
N GLU A 421 -19.49 -12.99 -26.86
CA GLU A 421 -18.86 -13.64 -25.71
C GLU A 421 -19.85 -14.58 -25.00
N ILE A 422 -19.36 -15.77 -24.65
CA ILE A 422 -20.05 -16.76 -23.82
C ILE A 422 -19.08 -17.35 -22.81
N LEU A 423 -19.59 -17.91 -21.73
CA LEU A 423 -18.79 -18.65 -20.77
C LEU A 423 -18.36 -20.01 -21.32
N ASP A 424 -17.10 -20.39 -21.13
CA ASP A 424 -16.66 -21.77 -21.32
C ASP A 424 -17.21 -22.64 -20.18
N LEU A 425 -18.24 -23.43 -20.46
CA LEU A 425 -18.77 -24.43 -19.54
C LEU A 425 -18.28 -25.84 -19.87
N HIS A 426 -17.35 -25.98 -20.83
CA HIS A 426 -16.74 -27.27 -21.11
C HIS A 426 -15.63 -27.61 -20.12
N GLU A 427 -14.94 -26.57 -19.63
CA GLU A 427 -13.84 -26.61 -18.67
C GLU A 427 -14.05 -25.58 -17.56
N LEU A 428 -13.96 -26.00 -16.31
CA LEU A 428 -13.89 -25.10 -15.15
C LEU A 428 -12.50 -24.46 -15.10
N SER A 429 -12.45 -23.15 -14.82
CA SER A 429 -11.18 -22.42 -14.69
C SER A 429 -10.52 -22.61 -13.32
N SER A 430 -11.29 -23.05 -12.32
CA SER A 430 -10.82 -23.29 -10.95
C SER A 430 -10.59 -24.77 -10.68
N GLY A 431 -9.36 -25.12 -10.27
CA GLY A 431 -8.99 -26.51 -9.92
C GLY A 431 -9.74 -27.05 -8.70
N TYR A 432 -10.01 -26.23 -7.68
CA TYR A 432 -10.77 -26.67 -6.52
C TYR A 432 -12.25 -26.98 -6.87
N GLN A 433 -12.85 -26.22 -7.79
CA GLN A 433 -14.21 -26.50 -8.26
C GLN A 433 -14.26 -27.84 -9.00
N GLU A 434 -13.23 -28.18 -9.79
CA GLU A 434 -13.10 -29.51 -10.40
C GLU A 434 -12.93 -30.61 -9.37
N ALA A 435 -12.16 -30.37 -8.30
CA ALA A 435 -11.97 -31.33 -7.22
C ALA A 435 -13.28 -31.58 -6.44
N MET A 436 -14.10 -30.55 -6.23
CA MET A 436 -15.42 -30.72 -5.57
C MET A 436 -16.35 -31.67 -6.34
N LEU A 437 -16.25 -31.73 -7.68
CA LEU A 437 -17.04 -32.66 -8.49
C LEU A 437 -16.82 -34.13 -8.12
N ALA A 438 -15.70 -34.45 -7.44
CA ALA A 438 -15.41 -35.80 -6.93
C ALA A 438 -16.50 -36.33 -5.99
N ALA A 439 -17.32 -35.46 -5.38
CA ALA A 439 -18.47 -35.89 -4.57
C ALA A 439 -19.57 -36.62 -5.36
N LEU A 440 -19.77 -36.29 -6.65
CA LEU A 440 -20.87 -36.84 -7.46
C LEU A 440 -20.90 -38.38 -7.50
N PRO A 441 -19.80 -39.09 -7.83
CA PRO A 441 -19.82 -40.56 -7.83
C PRO A 441 -19.98 -41.17 -6.44
N PHE A 442 -19.57 -40.47 -5.37
CA PHE A 442 -19.88 -40.91 -4.01
C PHE A 442 -21.37 -40.78 -3.68
N ALA A 443 -22.19 -40.02 -4.41
CA ALA A 443 -23.63 -39.98 -4.18
C ALA A 443 -24.38 -41.15 -4.85
N LEU A 444 -23.74 -41.88 -5.77
CA LEU A 444 -24.38 -42.92 -6.55
C LEU A 444 -24.57 -44.23 -5.77
N GLN A 445 -25.59 -44.98 -6.17
CA GLN A 445 -25.80 -46.35 -5.70
C GLN A 445 -24.72 -47.29 -6.26
N PRO A 446 -24.36 -48.38 -5.55
CA PRO A 446 -23.41 -49.36 -6.05
C PRO A 446 -23.78 -49.87 -7.44
N GLY A 447 -22.82 -49.90 -8.37
CA GLY A 447 -23.01 -50.35 -9.75
C GLY A 447 -23.56 -49.29 -10.72
N ALA A 448 -24.09 -48.17 -10.23
CA ALA A 448 -24.52 -47.07 -11.09
C ALA A 448 -23.31 -46.30 -11.67
N LYS A 449 -23.44 -45.84 -12.91
CA LYS A 449 -22.43 -45.02 -13.58
C LYS A 449 -22.90 -43.56 -13.69
N LEU A 450 -21.98 -42.63 -13.48
CA LEU A 450 -22.22 -41.22 -13.71
C LEU A 450 -22.37 -40.97 -15.22
N SER A 451 -23.44 -40.27 -15.59
CA SER A 451 -23.78 -39.96 -16.98
C SER A 451 -24.61 -38.68 -17.05
N GLN A 452 -24.88 -38.18 -18.25
CA GLN A 452 -25.79 -37.05 -18.46
C GLN A 452 -27.23 -37.34 -18.01
N MET A 453 -27.61 -38.62 -17.93
CA MET A 453 -28.94 -39.10 -17.52
C MET A 453 -29.06 -39.28 -16.00
N THR A 454 -27.95 -39.20 -15.28
CA THR A 454 -27.95 -39.33 -13.82
C THR A 454 -28.80 -38.24 -13.17
N GLN A 455 -29.73 -38.65 -12.33
CA GLN A 455 -30.61 -37.76 -11.58
C GLN A 455 -30.09 -37.64 -10.15
N LEU A 456 -29.60 -36.44 -9.80
CA LEU A 456 -29.23 -36.06 -8.45
C LEU A 456 -29.81 -34.68 -8.15
N ARG A 457 -30.14 -34.44 -6.89
CA ARG A 457 -30.51 -33.14 -6.33
C ARG A 457 -29.30 -32.57 -5.60
N LEU A 458 -28.80 -31.44 -6.10
CA LEU A 458 -27.58 -30.80 -5.63
C LEU A 458 -27.93 -29.48 -4.93
N LEU A 459 -27.27 -29.19 -3.81
CA LEU A 459 -27.31 -27.90 -3.13
C LEU A 459 -25.95 -27.24 -3.25
N VAL A 460 -25.89 -25.99 -3.70
CA VAL A 460 -24.67 -25.17 -3.71
C VAL A 460 -24.90 -23.98 -2.80
N LEU A 461 -24.07 -23.85 -1.77
CA LEU A 461 -24.07 -22.68 -0.89
C LEU A 461 -23.02 -21.69 -1.39
N GLY A 462 -23.48 -20.49 -1.74
CA GLY A 462 -22.68 -19.47 -2.41
C GLY A 462 -22.82 -19.56 -3.93
N LEU A 463 -23.27 -18.47 -4.56
CA LEU A 463 -23.41 -18.39 -6.01
C LEU A 463 -22.12 -17.91 -6.67
N GLY A 464 -21.52 -16.85 -6.13
CA GLY A 464 -20.44 -16.10 -6.80
C GLY A 464 -20.88 -15.65 -8.20
N GLY A 465 -20.06 -15.90 -9.21
CA GLY A 465 -20.40 -15.69 -10.64
C GLY A 465 -21.29 -16.79 -11.22
N GLY A 466 -21.70 -17.81 -10.46
CA GLY A 466 -22.58 -18.88 -10.90
C GLY A 466 -21.93 -19.92 -11.82
N VAL A 467 -20.59 -20.01 -11.83
CA VAL A 467 -19.81 -20.87 -12.74
C VAL A 467 -20.04 -22.36 -12.45
N LEU A 468 -19.83 -22.80 -11.20
CA LEU A 468 -20.06 -24.18 -10.77
C LEU A 468 -21.49 -24.67 -11.03
N PRO A 469 -22.56 -23.98 -10.58
CA PRO A 469 -23.93 -24.44 -10.85
C PRO A 469 -24.28 -24.43 -12.35
N SER A 470 -23.75 -23.47 -13.14
CA SER A 470 -23.93 -23.47 -14.60
C SER A 470 -23.25 -24.66 -15.26
N PHE A 471 -22.05 -25.02 -14.82
CA PHE A 471 -21.31 -26.19 -15.30
C PHE A 471 -22.06 -27.49 -14.99
N LEU A 472 -22.52 -27.66 -13.74
CA LEU A 472 -23.30 -28.84 -13.32
C LEU A 472 -24.55 -29.00 -14.19
N ARG A 473 -25.29 -27.90 -14.42
CA ARG A 473 -26.48 -27.89 -15.27
C ARG A 473 -26.17 -28.22 -16.73
N PHE A 474 -25.05 -27.72 -17.25
CA PHE A 474 -24.62 -27.94 -18.63
C PHE A 474 -24.15 -29.39 -18.89
N LYS A 475 -23.34 -29.94 -17.98
CA LYS A 475 -22.78 -31.30 -18.12
C LYS A 475 -23.74 -32.40 -17.71
N PHE A 476 -24.62 -32.14 -16.74
CA PHE A 476 -25.55 -33.13 -16.19
C PHE A 476 -26.99 -32.61 -16.26
N PRO A 477 -27.60 -32.59 -17.47
CA PRO A 477 -28.90 -31.98 -17.69
C PRO A 477 -30.08 -32.68 -17.00
N SER A 478 -29.89 -33.88 -16.43
CA SER A 478 -30.92 -34.58 -15.64
C SER A 478 -30.84 -34.27 -14.13
N MET A 479 -29.80 -33.57 -13.66
CA MET A 479 -29.68 -33.14 -12.27
C MET A 479 -30.51 -31.88 -11.99
N SER A 480 -30.95 -31.73 -10.74
CA SER A 480 -31.57 -30.52 -10.21
C SER A 480 -30.58 -29.82 -9.27
N VAL A 481 -30.36 -28.53 -9.48
CA VAL A 481 -29.42 -27.72 -8.71
C VAL A 481 -30.18 -26.61 -8.01
N VAL A 482 -30.04 -26.52 -6.69
CA VAL A 482 -30.52 -25.41 -5.87
C VAL A 482 -29.29 -24.65 -5.39
N VAL A 483 -29.23 -23.35 -5.67
CA VAL A 483 -28.20 -22.46 -5.15
C VAL A 483 -28.82 -21.62 -4.04
N VAL A 484 -28.14 -21.48 -2.91
CA VAL A 484 -28.52 -20.55 -1.85
C VAL A 484 -27.48 -19.45 -1.79
N GLU A 485 -27.93 -18.22 -1.98
CA GLU A 485 -27.10 -17.02 -2.01
C GLU A 485 -27.67 -15.99 -1.04
N LEU A 486 -26.80 -15.38 -0.25
CA LEU A 486 -27.21 -14.39 0.75
C LEU A 486 -27.54 -13.05 0.07
N ASP A 487 -26.76 -12.69 -0.96
CA ASP A 487 -26.84 -11.39 -1.62
C ASP A 487 -27.53 -11.46 -2.99
N LYS A 488 -28.71 -10.84 -3.08
CA LYS A 488 -29.45 -10.71 -4.35
C LYS A 488 -28.64 -10.04 -5.45
N GLU A 489 -27.75 -9.11 -5.10
CA GLU A 489 -26.91 -8.43 -6.10
C GLU A 489 -25.95 -9.40 -6.78
N MET A 490 -25.48 -10.46 -6.08
CA MET A 490 -24.65 -11.50 -6.69
C MET A 490 -25.39 -12.26 -7.77
N GLU A 491 -26.69 -12.52 -7.59
CA GLU A 491 -27.52 -13.14 -8.63
C GLU A 491 -27.61 -12.27 -9.88
N GLU A 492 -27.78 -10.96 -9.71
CA GLU A 492 -27.87 -10.01 -10.83
C GLU A 492 -26.51 -9.83 -11.53
N ILE A 493 -25.40 -9.80 -10.78
CA ILE A 493 -24.04 -9.80 -11.33
C ILE A 493 -23.80 -11.08 -12.14
N ALA A 494 -24.14 -12.25 -11.61
CA ALA A 494 -23.98 -13.53 -12.29
C ALA A 494 -24.79 -13.58 -13.60
N LYS A 495 -26.05 -13.15 -13.58
CA LYS A 495 -26.90 -13.08 -14.79
C LYS A 495 -26.32 -12.13 -15.83
N LYS A 496 -25.95 -10.92 -15.42
CA LYS A 496 -25.54 -9.84 -16.32
C LYS A 496 -24.15 -10.07 -16.91
N TRP A 497 -23.20 -10.51 -16.11
CA TRP A 497 -21.78 -10.53 -16.47
C TRP A 497 -21.23 -11.93 -16.71
N PHE A 498 -21.77 -12.96 -16.04
CA PHE A 498 -21.34 -14.36 -16.18
C PHE A 498 -22.32 -15.22 -16.98
N TYR A 499 -23.35 -14.61 -17.58
CA TYR A 499 -24.37 -15.28 -18.39
C TYR A 499 -25.10 -16.40 -17.65
N PHE A 500 -25.19 -16.31 -16.32
CA PHE A 500 -25.93 -17.25 -15.49
C PHE A 500 -27.42 -17.26 -15.87
N LYS A 501 -28.01 -18.47 -15.96
CA LYS A 501 -29.42 -18.64 -16.31
C LYS A 501 -30.09 -19.62 -15.35
N SER A 502 -31.04 -19.10 -14.58
CA SER A 502 -31.94 -19.94 -13.78
C SER A 502 -32.90 -20.71 -14.69
N SER A 503 -33.39 -21.85 -14.20
CA SER A 503 -34.37 -22.70 -14.86
C SER A 503 -35.12 -23.54 -13.83
N THR A 504 -36.10 -24.34 -14.25
CA THR A 504 -36.80 -25.29 -13.37
C THR A 504 -35.88 -26.32 -12.70
N ARG A 505 -34.66 -26.53 -13.23
CA ARG A 505 -33.63 -27.44 -12.70
C ARG A 505 -32.37 -26.74 -12.21
N LEU A 506 -32.34 -25.41 -12.23
CA LEU A 506 -31.27 -24.60 -11.65
C LEU A 506 -31.91 -23.36 -11.02
N THR A 507 -32.23 -23.45 -9.73
CA THR A 507 -32.95 -22.40 -9.01
C THR A 507 -32.01 -21.69 -8.04
N VAL A 508 -32.20 -20.39 -7.86
CA VAL A 508 -31.49 -19.59 -6.85
C VAL A 508 -32.49 -19.20 -5.78
N VAL A 509 -32.10 -19.39 -4.51
CA VAL A 509 -32.86 -19.00 -3.33
C VAL A 509 -32.05 -17.92 -2.63
N ILE A 510 -32.63 -16.71 -2.53
CA ILE A 510 -32.00 -15.60 -1.83
C ILE A 510 -32.32 -15.71 -0.34
N GLN A 511 -31.38 -16.27 0.43
CA GLN A 511 -31.54 -16.53 1.86
C GLN A 511 -30.18 -16.80 2.51
N ASP A 512 -30.09 -16.59 3.82
CA ASP A 512 -28.98 -17.12 4.63
C ASP A 512 -28.89 -18.66 4.53
N ALA A 513 -27.73 -19.16 4.13
CA ALA A 513 -27.50 -20.57 3.86
C ALA A 513 -27.58 -21.45 5.12
N LEU A 514 -27.13 -20.94 6.27
CA LEU A 514 -27.19 -21.68 7.53
C LEU A 514 -28.64 -21.85 8.00
N THR A 515 -29.44 -20.80 7.89
CA THR A 515 -30.88 -20.82 8.16
C THR A 515 -31.61 -21.78 7.22
N TYR A 516 -31.29 -21.73 5.92
CA TYR A 516 -31.88 -22.63 4.93
C TYR A 516 -31.63 -24.11 5.26
N ILE A 517 -30.38 -24.46 5.59
CA ILE A 517 -30.01 -25.86 5.92
C ILE A 517 -30.64 -26.30 7.24
N LYS A 518 -30.68 -25.42 8.25
CA LYS A 518 -31.31 -25.74 9.53
C LYS A 518 -32.78 -26.12 9.36
N ASN A 519 -33.54 -25.29 8.63
CA ASN A 519 -34.96 -25.55 8.34
C ASN A 519 -35.15 -26.84 7.54
N LEU A 520 -34.22 -27.16 6.64
CA LEU A 520 -34.26 -28.39 5.85
C LEU A 520 -34.13 -29.64 6.75
N GLY A 521 -33.19 -29.61 7.70
CA GLY A 521 -32.95 -30.71 8.64
C GLY A 521 -34.11 -30.95 9.61
N GLU A 522 -34.86 -29.91 9.96
CA GLU A 522 -36.04 -29.99 10.85
C GLU A 522 -37.29 -30.55 10.16
N SER A 523 -37.39 -30.43 8.83
CA SER A 523 -38.56 -30.88 8.07
C SER A 523 -38.74 -32.42 8.04
N HIS A 524 -37.64 -33.17 8.24
CA HIS A 524 -37.57 -34.64 8.16
C HIS A 524 -38.20 -35.30 6.90
N ASP A 525 -38.52 -34.54 5.85
CA ASP A 525 -39.10 -35.05 4.61
C ASP A 525 -38.00 -35.29 3.57
N GLU A 526 -37.80 -36.57 3.23
CA GLU A 526 -36.78 -37.03 2.27
C GLU A 526 -36.86 -36.37 0.89
N LYS A 527 -38.04 -35.84 0.51
CA LYS A 527 -38.24 -35.15 -0.77
C LYS A 527 -37.45 -33.85 -0.87
N PHE A 528 -37.14 -33.22 0.26
CA PHE A 528 -36.38 -31.97 0.30
C PHE A 528 -34.86 -32.18 0.50
N LEU A 529 -34.44 -33.38 0.91
CA LEU A 529 -33.03 -33.72 1.14
C LEU A 529 -32.22 -33.77 -0.17
N PHE A 530 -30.92 -33.51 -0.04
CA PHE A 530 -29.99 -33.43 -1.17
C PHE A 530 -29.07 -34.65 -1.26
N ASP A 531 -28.71 -35.03 -2.49
CA ASP A 531 -27.71 -36.07 -2.74
C ASP A 531 -26.28 -35.52 -2.57
N VAL A 532 -26.05 -34.25 -2.90
CA VAL A 532 -24.77 -33.57 -2.67
C VAL A 532 -24.99 -32.15 -2.18
N ILE A 533 -24.26 -31.74 -1.14
CA ILE A 533 -24.17 -30.35 -0.68
C ILE A 533 -22.75 -29.85 -0.95
N PHE A 534 -22.61 -28.76 -1.69
CA PHE A 534 -21.37 -28.04 -1.94
C PHE A 534 -21.34 -26.79 -1.06
N ILE A 535 -20.29 -26.63 -0.26
CA ILE A 535 -20.03 -25.41 0.50
C ILE A 535 -18.88 -24.65 -0.19
N ASP A 536 -19.23 -23.58 -0.91
CA ASP A 536 -18.31 -22.69 -1.62
C ASP A 536 -18.56 -21.23 -1.21
N VAL A 537 -18.68 -21.01 0.11
CA VAL A 537 -18.91 -19.69 0.70
C VAL A 537 -17.60 -19.14 1.24
N ALA A 538 -17.11 -18.05 0.68
CA ALA A 538 -15.93 -17.34 1.17
C ALA A 538 -16.29 -15.91 1.57
N GLY A 539 -15.56 -15.36 2.54
CA GLY A 539 -15.76 -13.99 3.00
C GLY A 539 -14.56 -13.48 3.78
N ASN A 540 -14.56 -12.19 4.12
CA ASN A 540 -13.47 -11.55 4.82
C ASN A 540 -13.96 -10.98 6.15
N GLU A 541 -13.91 -11.81 7.19
CA GLU A 541 -13.99 -11.31 8.56
C GLU A 541 -12.56 -10.93 8.98
N ARG A 542 -12.31 -9.61 9.12
CA ARG A 542 -10.99 -9.09 9.53
C ARG A 542 -10.54 -9.79 10.81
N GLY A 543 -9.41 -10.50 10.74
CA GLY A 543 -8.82 -11.21 11.87
C GLY A 543 -9.03 -12.73 11.89
N ASN A 544 -9.81 -13.30 10.97
CA ASN A 544 -10.03 -14.75 10.94
C ASN A 544 -8.97 -15.51 10.14
N GLU A 545 -8.51 -16.63 10.69
CA GLU A 545 -7.47 -17.49 10.11
C GLU A 545 -8.01 -18.49 9.07
N LEU A 546 -9.34 -18.64 8.99
CA LEU A 546 -10.05 -19.49 8.02
C LEU A 546 -10.75 -18.60 6.98
N SER A 547 -10.31 -18.70 5.72
CA SER A 547 -10.79 -17.86 4.62
C SER A 547 -11.95 -18.48 3.84
N CYS A 548 -11.97 -19.82 3.73
CA CYS A 548 -13.07 -20.57 3.15
C CYS A 548 -13.18 -21.94 3.86
N PRO A 549 -14.38 -22.38 4.29
CA PRO A 549 -15.60 -21.59 4.31
C PRO A 549 -15.55 -20.49 5.38
N LEU A 550 -16.60 -19.67 5.51
CA LEU A 550 -16.78 -18.86 6.72
C LEU A 550 -16.82 -19.76 7.98
N PRO A 551 -16.22 -19.37 9.12
CA PRO A 551 -16.16 -20.22 10.33
C PRO A 551 -17.51 -20.72 10.83
N SER A 552 -18.58 -19.95 10.62
CA SER A 552 -19.95 -20.30 10.95
C SER A 552 -20.48 -21.54 10.21
N PHE A 553 -19.88 -21.93 9.09
CA PHE A 553 -20.27 -23.12 8.31
C PHE A 553 -19.60 -24.42 8.77
N VAL A 554 -18.62 -24.34 9.68
CA VAL A 554 -17.86 -25.49 10.20
C VAL A 554 -18.01 -25.67 11.71
N THR A 555 -18.99 -25.00 12.32
CA THR A 555 -19.40 -25.30 13.71
C THR A 555 -20.02 -26.69 13.79
N GLU A 556 -20.05 -27.29 14.98
CA GLU A 556 -20.67 -28.61 15.15
C GLU A 556 -22.16 -28.58 14.78
N GLU A 557 -22.85 -27.50 15.12
CA GLU A 557 -24.26 -27.29 14.81
C GLU A 557 -24.48 -27.20 13.30
N ALA A 558 -23.65 -26.43 12.59
CA ALA A 558 -23.74 -26.29 11.14
C ALA A 558 -23.45 -27.61 10.44
N LEU A 559 -22.40 -28.33 10.83
CA LEU A 559 -22.06 -29.62 10.25
C LEU A 559 -23.14 -30.69 10.50
N LYS A 560 -23.75 -30.70 11.70
CA LYS A 560 -24.91 -31.56 12.00
C LYS A 560 -26.11 -31.20 11.11
N ALA A 561 -26.41 -29.92 10.95
CA ALA A 561 -27.50 -29.47 10.08
C ALA A 561 -27.25 -29.87 8.61
N VAL A 562 -26.03 -29.72 8.11
CA VAL A 562 -25.61 -30.18 6.77
C VAL A 562 -25.79 -31.70 6.64
N CYS A 563 -25.34 -32.48 7.63
CA CYS A 563 -25.51 -33.93 7.63
C CYS A 563 -26.99 -34.35 7.64
N ASN A 564 -27.84 -33.64 8.37
CA ASN A 564 -29.29 -33.86 8.39
C ASN A 564 -29.94 -33.49 7.06
N GLY A 565 -29.40 -32.51 6.34
CA GLY A 565 -29.90 -32.12 5.02
C GLY A 565 -29.48 -33.02 3.86
N LEU A 566 -28.58 -33.97 4.11
CA LEU A 566 -28.19 -35.00 3.15
C LEU A 566 -29.12 -36.22 3.21
N ARG A 567 -29.44 -36.77 2.04
CA ARG A 567 -30.01 -38.12 1.90
C ARG A 567 -29.08 -39.17 2.50
N GLU A 568 -29.58 -40.38 2.73
CA GLU A 568 -28.80 -41.48 3.32
C GLU A 568 -27.47 -41.73 2.59
N THR A 569 -27.50 -41.73 1.26
CA THR A 569 -26.31 -41.92 0.40
C THR A 569 -25.58 -40.62 0.06
N GLY A 570 -25.98 -39.52 0.68
CA GLY A 570 -25.54 -38.18 0.34
C GLY A 570 -24.11 -37.84 0.76
N VAL A 571 -23.56 -36.79 0.15
CA VAL A 571 -22.16 -36.39 0.28
C VAL A 571 -22.03 -34.89 0.46
N LEU A 572 -21.18 -34.48 1.40
CA LEU A 572 -20.72 -33.09 1.52
C LEU A 572 -19.42 -32.89 0.72
N ALA A 573 -19.34 -31.85 -0.10
CA ALA A 573 -18.12 -31.32 -0.69
C ALA A 573 -17.83 -29.94 -0.11
N LEU A 574 -16.64 -29.76 0.45
CA LEU A 574 -16.24 -28.55 1.15
C LEU A 574 -14.92 -28.02 0.59
N ASN A 575 -14.90 -26.75 0.22
CA ASN A 575 -13.67 -26.02 -0.06
C ASN A 575 -13.07 -25.52 1.27
N LEU A 576 -11.84 -25.93 1.61
CA LEU A 576 -11.13 -25.54 2.82
C LEU A 576 -9.87 -24.73 2.45
N VAL A 577 -9.86 -23.47 2.84
CA VAL A 577 -8.76 -22.52 2.63
C VAL A 577 -8.41 -21.89 3.97
N SER A 578 -7.29 -22.30 4.54
CA SER A 578 -6.67 -21.63 5.68
C SER A 578 -5.16 -21.73 5.53
N ARG A 579 -4.45 -20.78 6.12
CA ARG A 579 -2.99 -20.81 6.20
C ARG A 579 -2.49 -21.28 7.58
N ASN A 580 -3.40 -21.50 8.54
CA ASN A 580 -3.09 -22.10 9.84
C ASN A 580 -3.38 -23.61 9.82
N GLN A 581 -2.34 -24.43 9.93
CA GLN A 581 -2.45 -25.89 9.95
C GLN A 581 -3.22 -26.41 11.18
N GLU A 582 -3.20 -25.70 12.30
CA GLU A 582 -3.97 -26.05 13.50
C GLU A 582 -5.47 -25.89 13.23
N VAL A 583 -5.89 -24.75 12.67
CA VAL A 583 -7.28 -24.49 12.27
C VAL A 583 -7.77 -25.51 11.24
N ILE A 584 -6.95 -25.84 10.24
CA ILE A 584 -7.25 -26.93 9.29
C ILE A 584 -7.48 -28.25 10.05
N GLY A 585 -6.60 -28.56 11.00
CA GLY A 585 -6.70 -29.76 11.85
C GLY A 585 -7.99 -29.79 12.67
N GLU A 586 -8.38 -28.67 13.29
CA GLU A 586 -9.60 -28.54 14.07
C GLU A 586 -10.87 -28.72 13.22
N VAL A 587 -10.93 -28.11 12.03
CA VAL A 587 -12.05 -28.28 11.11
C VAL A 587 -12.15 -29.74 10.66
N LYS A 588 -11.04 -30.39 10.34
CA LYS A 588 -11.00 -31.82 10.00
C LYS A 588 -11.46 -32.71 11.16
N ASN A 589 -11.11 -32.36 12.40
CA ASN A 589 -11.56 -33.09 13.59
C ASN A 589 -13.07 -32.93 13.81
N ARG A 590 -13.61 -31.72 13.66
CA ARG A 590 -15.06 -31.47 13.70
C ARG A 590 -15.82 -32.19 12.59
N LEU A 591 -15.26 -32.26 11.39
CA LEU A 591 -15.82 -33.08 10.32
C LEU A 591 -15.83 -34.55 10.70
N LEU A 592 -14.77 -35.09 11.32
CA LEU A 592 -14.72 -36.49 11.79
C LEU A 592 -15.63 -36.77 13.01
N SER A 593 -16.08 -35.75 13.75
CA SER A 593 -17.07 -35.94 14.80
C SER A 593 -18.46 -36.18 14.22
N THR A 594 -18.77 -35.58 13.06
CA THR A 594 -20.06 -35.65 12.37
C THR A 594 -20.11 -36.74 11.28
N PHE A 595 -19.05 -36.85 10.47
CA PHE A 595 -18.89 -37.82 9.39
C PHE A 595 -17.85 -38.87 9.77
N SER A 596 -18.11 -40.16 9.51
CA SER A 596 -17.20 -41.24 9.92
C SER A 596 -15.82 -41.21 9.23
N ARG A 597 -15.74 -40.56 8.06
CA ARG A 597 -14.58 -40.48 7.19
C ARG A 597 -14.67 -39.25 6.28
N TYR A 598 -13.53 -38.83 5.76
CA TYR A 598 -13.47 -37.90 4.63
C TYR A 598 -12.36 -38.32 3.67
N TYR A 599 -12.50 -37.85 2.44
CA TYR A 599 -11.45 -37.87 1.43
C TYR A 599 -10.98 -36.44 1.19
N ASN A 600 -9.69 -36.24 0.91
CA ASN A 600 -9.17 -34.92 0.65
C ASN A 600 -8.38 -34.85 -0.65
N HIS A 601 -8.55 -33.77 -1.39
CA HIS A 601 -7.74 -33.42 -2.55
C HIS A 601 -6.93 -32.17 -2.22
N VAL A 602 -5.62 -32.25 -2.39
CA VAL A 602 -4.68 -31.13 -2.21
C VAL A 602 -3.96 -30.93 -3.52
N ASN A 603 -4.04 -29.70 -4.07
CA ASN A 603 -3.25 -29.32 -5.23
C ASN A 603 -1.95 -28.64 -4.75
N GLY A 604 -0.79 -29.07 -5.24
CA GLY A 604 0.51 -28.54 -4.80
C GLY A 604 0.77 -27.07 -5.19
N GLU A 605 -0.03 -26.54 -6.11
CA GLU A 605 0.07 -25.16 -6.60
C GLU A 605 -0.99 -24.21 -5.99
N ASP A 606 -1.96 -24.76 -5.23
CA ASP A 606 -3.11 -24.01 -4.72
C ASP A 606 -3.22 -24.13 -3.18
N VAL A 607 -3.75 -23.12 -2.52
CA VAL A 607 -3.97 -23.12 -1.05
C VAL A 607 -5.25 -23.89 -0.69
N ASN A 608 -6.10 -24.16 -1.69
CA ASN A 608 -7.35 -24.87 -1.52
C ASN A 608 -7.16 -26.38 -1.27
N GLU A 609 -7.75 -26.86 -0.19
CA GLU A 609 -7.95 -28.27 0.09
C GLU A 609 -9.44 -28.61 -0.02
N VAL A 610 -9.80 -29.58 -0.86
CA VAL A 610 -11.20 -29.99 -1.01
C VAL A 610 -11.45 -31.24 -0.18
N LEU A 611 -12.45 -31.18 0.70
CA LEU A 611 -12.87 -32.29 1.55
C LEU A 611 -14.18 -32.88 1.04
N ILE A 612 -14.20 -34.20 0.83
CA ILE A 612 -15.37 -34.98 0.41
C ILE A 612 -15.78 -35.89 1.58
N CYS A 613 -16.97 -35.67 2.14
CA CYS A 613 -17.45 -36.30 3.36
C CYS A 613 -18.76 -37.06 3.08
N PRO A 614 -18.70 -38.36 2.75
CA PRO A 614 -19.89 -39.20 2.60
C PRO A 614 -20.61 -39.40 3.95
N LYS A 615 -21.94 -39.29 3.97
CA LYS A 615 -22.76 -39.54 5.16
C LYS A 615 -22.60 -40.98 5.66
N ILE A 616 -22.65 -41.94 4.73
CA ILE A 616 -22.36 -43.35 4.99
C ILE A 616 -21.01 -43.78 4.39
N PRO A 617 -20.32 -44.77 4.98
CA PRO A 617 -19.14 -45.39 4.40
C PRO A 617 -19.27 -45.78 2.93
N LYS A 618 -18.53 -45.11 2.05
CA LYS A 618 -18.37 -45.52 0.64
C LYS A 618 -16.90 -45.71 0.28
N SER A 619 -16.62 -46.68 -0.58
CA SER A 619 -15.25 -47.02 -0.99
C SER A 619 -14.80 -46.15 -2.17
N LEU A 620 -13.51 -45.84 -2.21
CA LEU A 620 -12.91 -45.14 -3.36
C LEU A 620 -13.02 -45.97 -4.65
N ALA A 621 -12.99 -47.30 -4.53
CA ALA A 621 -13.12 -48.22 -5.66
C ALA A 621 -14.49 -48.12 -6.35
N ASP A 622 -15.56 -47.99 -5.57
CA ASP A 622 -16.92 -47.85 -6.12
C ASP A 622 -17.09 -46.49 -6.79
N ALA A 623 -16.58 -45.42 -6.17
CA ALA A 623 -16.57 -44.09 -6.78
C ALA A 623 -15.78 -44.06 -8.10
N LYS A 624 -14.64 -44.78 -8.16
CA LYS A 624 -13.87 -44.95 -9.40
C LYS A 624 -14.65 -45.71 -10.47
N LYS A 625 -15.28 -46.84 -10.13
CA LYS A 625 -16.10 -47.62 -11.07
C LYS A 625 -17.26 -46.79 -11.64
N ALA A 626 -17.88 -45.96 -10.80
CA ALA A 626 -18.96 -45.07 -11.22
C ALA A 626 -18.52 -44.03 -12.28
N LEU A 627 -17.24 -43.66 -12.34
CA LEU A 627 -16.69 -42.74 -13.32
C LEU A 627 -16.16 -43.40 -14.60
N GLY A 628 -16.30 -44.72 -14.78
CA GLY A 628 -15.72 -45.43 -15.94
C GLY A 628 -16.09 -44.84 -17.31
N ASN A 629 -17.25 -44.17 -17.43
CA ASN A 629 -17.67 -43.49 -18.66
C ASN A 629 -16.78 -42.28 -19.04
N TYR A 630 -16.04 -41.72 -18.07
CA TYR A 630 -15.25 -40.50 -18.24
C TYR A 630 -13.74 -40.74 -18.18
N GLU A 631 -13.30 -42.01 -18.16
CA GLU A 631 -11.88 -42.35 -18.18
C GLU A 631 -11.18 -41.72 -19.39
N ASN A 632 -11.79 -41.77 -20.58
CA ASN A 632 -11.21 -41.19 -21.80
C ASN A 632 -11.82 -39.83 -22.18
N ALA A 633 -12.47 -39.13 -21.24
CA ALA A 633 -13.03 -37.80 -21.49
C ALA A 633 -11.92 -36.75 -21.71
N LYS A 634 -12.33 -35.52 -22.00
CA LYS A 634 -11.45 -34.33 -22.08
C LYS A 634 -11.92 -33.26 -21.09
N GLY A 635 -11.01 -32.34 -20.74
CA GLY A 635 -11.31 -31.22 -19.85
C GLY A 635 -11.70 -31.66 -18.44
N SER A 636 -12.57 -30.90 -17.78
CA SER A 636 -12.93 -31.10 -16.37
C SER A 636 -13.52 -32.47 -16.03
N LEU A 637 -14.13 -33.18 -17.00
CA LEU A 637 -14.63 -34.54 -16.77
C LEU A 637 -13.50 -35.58 -16.69
N ARG A 638 -12.40 -35.36 -17.42
CA ARG A 638 -11.18 -36.17 -17.25
C ARG A 638 -10.49 -35.82 -15.94
N ASN A 639 -10.43 -34.53 -15.60
CA ASN A 639 -9.85 -34.07 -14.34
C ASN A 639 -10.63 -34.64 -13.14
N LEU A 640 -11.96 -34.75 -13.23
CA LEU A 640 -12.77 -35.46 -12.26
C LEU A 640 -12.30 -36.92 -12.05
N TYR A 641 -12.04 -37.66 -13.13
CA TYR A 641 -11.50 -39.03 -13.02
C TYR A 641 -10.12 -39.06 -12.36
N THR A 642 -9.21 -38.15 -12.72
CA THR A 642 -7.87 -38.10 -12.12
C THR A 642 -7.89 -37.64 -10.67
N ASN A 643 -8.77 -36.69 -10.32
CA ASN A 643 -8.90 -36.17 -8.97
C ASN A 643 -9.30 -37.29 -7.99
N ILE A 644 -10.20 -38.19 -8.40
CA ILE A 644 -10.56 -39.37 -7.59
C ILE A 644 -9.36 -40.28 -7.33
N LEU A 645 -8.46 -40.47 -8.30
CA LEU A 645 -7.26 -41.29 -8.11
C LEU A 645 -6.26 -40.68 -7.12
N SER A 646 -6.30 -39.36 -6.96
CA SER A 646 -5.41 -38.60 -6.08
C SER A 646 -5.97 -38.35 -4.67
N LEU A 647 -7.19 -38.80 -4.37
CA LEU A 647 -7.84 -38.53 -3.09
C LEU A 647 -7.11 -39.23 -1.94
N GLY A 648 -6.65 -38.44 -0.97
CA GLY A 648 -6.23 -38.94 0.33
C GLY A 648 -7.42 -39.45 1.13
N PHE A 649 -7.19 -40.40 2.03
CA PHE A 649 -8.23 -41.02 2.86
C PHE A 649 -7.95 -40.86 4.35
N ARG A 650 -8.97 -40.45 5.10
CA ARG A 650 -8.91 -40.33 6.57
C ARG A 650 -10.20 -40.88 7.20
N LYS A 651 -10.06 -41.58 8.32
CA LYS A 651 -11.17 -42.17 9.09
C LYS A 651 -11.08 -41.77 10.56
N LYS A 652 -12.23 -41.71 11.24
CA LYS A 652 -12.28 -41.51 12.70
C LYS A 652 -11.43 -42.58 13.40
N LYS A 653 -10.49 -42.17 14.26
CA LYS A 653 -9.76 -43.11 15.12
C LYS A 653 -10.77 -43.68 16.12
N MET A 654 -11.00 -44.99 16.09
CA MET A 654 -11.72 -45.66 17.17
C MET A 654 -10.84 -45.55 18.41
N ARG A 655 -11.36 -44.93 19.48
CA ARG A 655 -10.77 -45.01 20.81
C ARG A 655 -11.16 -46.33 21.44
#